data_AF-A0A6P0S1E2-F1
#
_entry.id   AF-A0A6P0S1E2-F1
#
_cell.length_a   1.000
_cell.length_b   1.000
_cell.length_c   1.000
_cell.angle_alpha   90.00
_cell.angle_beta   90.00
_cell.angle_gamma   90.00
#
_symmetry.space_group_name_H-M   'P 1'
#
loop_
_entity.id
_entity.type
_entity.pdbx_description
1 polymer ?
#
loop_
_entity_poly.entity_id
_entity_poly.type
_entity_poly.pdbx_seq_one_letter_code
_entity_poly.pdbx_strand_id
1 'polypeptide(L)'
;MALELYQELAEVEYLNGNFDQSQDLIEQSIQAIKSASDSADFYYLRINQYTLLGRYQEAIEVGITVLQLLETNLPKDNYQATFDQEIEQYRKNLGEREISSLYNSPEMEIPEKRAALKLLFCIFATAWAINPILMNVIPVKAVNLNLKYGHTPISGTIYGFMGFLMAHVLQDYRSGYEYTSLGIKLADKYNNLASKAVVTQVHANAISPWLRHIKLSESINAEGVHAGRQGGDLQATGYTYTYNLYNLIYQGRNLASVFQEASRIWEFAHQTQNSWAKNSILAAKIISQNLLGLTEDNFCFATDDTDEATFFATCETEQTPAAVCFYQICKVQILYLYEQLAELSYLESTEKLTSYIPGNISIAKFNFYQSLTLVALYPQASEIEQKQYWQKLEANQQRLKQWADNCPDNFLHKYLLVTAEMIRISGKWYEAVNLYDQAIKSAREQEFIQDEALANELAAKCWLALGKAEFAQIYLKKARQGYQLWGAKRKVEDLEEKYPQWLTQNESERQKTITNPVTTTSRNSGEALDFAAVMKASQTISGEIVLEQLLQRLMTTVIASAGAQQGFLLLEQEGNWVIEAEGVVNRERVTAMQSIPITTVDPTSNLPLLSTAIVNYVAHTQENVVLNDASQEGEFSRDP
;
A
#
# COMPACT_ATOMS: atom_id res chain seq x y z
N MET A 1 -38.17 -33.63 11.10
CA MET A 1 -38.42 -34.57 9.98
C MET A 1 -39.30 -34.00 8.87
N ALA A 2 -40.63 -33.84 9.02
CA ALA A 2 -41.45 -33.33 7.91
C ALA A 2 -41.10 -31.88 7.52
N LEU A 3 -40.89 -30.99 8.51
CA LEU A 3 -40.51 -29.59 8.28
C LEU A 3 -39.15 -29.43 7.58
N GLU A 4 -38.13 -30.19 8.00
CA GLU A 4 -36.79 -30.17 7.38
C GLU A 4 -36.84 -30.64 5.92
N LEU A 5 -37.62 -31.68 5.62
CA LEU A 5 -37.83 -32.17 4.24
C LEU A 5 -38.48 -31.11 3.34
N TYR A 6 -39.46 -30.36 3.87
CA TYR A 6 -40.09 -29.26 3.12
C TYR A 6 -39.12 -28.09 2.91
N GLN A 7 -38.28 -27.80 3.90
CA GLN A 7 -37.24 -26.78 3.79
C GLN A 7 -36.21 -27.14 2.72
N GLU A 8 -35.65 -28.35 2.76
CA GLU A 8 -34.68 -28.82 1.77
C GLU A 8 -35.29 -28.86 0.36
N LEU A 9 -36.55 -29.31 0.23
CA LEU A 9 -37.25 -29.31 -1.05
C LEU A 9 -37.43 -27.88 -1.59
N ALA A 10 -37.90 -26.95 -0.74
CA ALA A 10 -38.04 -25.56 -1.14
C ALA A 10 -36.71 -24.95 -1.59
N GLU A 11 -35.60 -25.28 -0.91
CA GLU A 11 -34.25 -24.84 -1.28
C GLU A 11 -33.79 -25.45 -2.61
N VAL A 12 -33.97 -26.74 -2.82
CA VAL A 12 -33.61 -27.43 -4.08
C VAL A 12 -34.41 -26.89 -5.27
N GLU A 13 -35.72 -26.68 -5.12
CA GLU A 13 -36.55 -26.11 -6.19
C GLU A 13 -36.06 -24.70 -6.56
N TYR A 14 -35.74 -23.89 -5.56
CA TYR A 14 -35.19 -22.56 -5.77
C TYR A 14 -33.81 -22.60 -6.46
N LEU A 15 -32.90 -23.49 -6.05
CA LEU A 15 -31.57 -23.65 -6.67
C LEU A 15 -31.64 -24.15 -8.12
N ASN A 16 -32.69 -24.86 -8.49
CA ASN A 16 -32.96 -25.30 -9.87
C ASN A 16 -33.71 -24.24 -10.71
N GLY A 17 -34.03 -23.07 -10.14
CA GLY A 17 -34.75 -21.99 -10.82
C GLY A 17 -36.27 -22.13 -10.84
N ASN A 18 -36.84 -23.11 -10.12
CA ASN A 18 -38.29 -23.31 -9.99
C ASN A 18 -38.86 -22.41 -8.89
N PHE A 19 -38.77 -21.09 -9.09
CA PHE A 19 -39.07 -20.10 -8.06
C PHE A 19 -40.50 -20.14 -7.55
N ASP A 20 -41.49 -20.33 -8.43
CA ASP A 20 -42.92 -20.38 -8.05
C ASP A 20 -43.21 -21.57 -7.14
N GLN A 21 -42.66 -22.76 -7.48
CA GLN A 21 -42.83 -23.96 -6.66
C GLN A 21 -42.17 -23.82 -5.29
N SER A 22 -40.99 -23.21 -5.24
CA SER A 22 -40.32 -22.89 -3.98
C SER A 22 -41.17 -21.93 -3.13
N GLN A 23 -41.79 -20.90 -3.74
CA GLN A 23 -42.67 -19.96 -3.02
C GLN A 23 -43.90 -20.63 -2.44
N ASP A 24 -44.57 -21.49 -3.22
CA ASP A 24 -45.75 -22.22 -2.76
C ASP A 24 -45.41 -23.12 -1.56
N LEU A 25 -44.26 -23.81 -1.61
CA LEU A 25 -43.78 -24.66 -0.51
C LEU A 25 -43.46 -23.83 0.74
N ILE A 26 -42.81 -22.68 0.58
CA ILE A 26 -42.50 -21.76 1.68
C ILE A 26 -43.79 -21.24 2.32
N GLU A 27 -44.76 -20.79 1.51
CA GLU A 27 -46.01 -20.20 2.02
C GLU A 27 -46.88 -21.23 2.73
N GLN A 28 -47.03 -22.43 2.17
CA GLN A 28 -47.74 -23.54 2.82
C GLN A 28 -47.09 -23.92 4.15
N SER A 29 -45.76 -23.97 4.19
CA SER A 29 -45.01 -24.32 5.40
C SER A 29 -45.18 -23.25 6.48
N ILE A 30 -45.06 -21.96 6.12
CA ILE A 30 -45.27 -20.83 7.06
C ILE A 30 -46.68 -20.87 7.65
N GLN A 31 -47.72 -21.14 6.85
CA GLN A 31 -49.10 -21.22 7.34
C GLN A 31 -49.33 -22.40 8.32
N ALA A 32 -48.56 -23.49 8.19
CA ALA A 32 -48.68 -24.67 9.04
C ALA A 32 -47.91 -24.55 10.36
N ILE A 33 -46.89 -23.68 10.43
CA ILE A 33 -46.00 -23.53 11.59
C ILE A 33 -46.59 -22.57 12.62
N LYS A 34 -46.55 -22.97 13.90
CA LYS A 34 -47.03 -22.13 15.02
C LYS A 34 -45.91 -21.40 15.77
N SER A 35 -44.66 -21.87 15.65
CA SER A 35 -43.51 -21.26 16.33
C SER A 35 -42.87 -20.17 15.46
N ALA A 36 -42.59 -19.01 16.05
CA ALA A 36 -41.88 -17.94 15.36
C ALA A 36 -40.44 -18.35 15.00
N SER A 37 -39.77 -19.16 15.84
CA SER A 37 -38.42 -19.67 15.54
C SER A 37 -38.42 -20.61 14.33
N ASP A 38 -39.39 -21.52 14.27
CA ASP A 38 -39.42 -22.57 13.25
C ASP A 38 -39.84 -22.01 11.88
N SER A 39 -40.61 -20.93 11.87
CA SER A 39 -40.96 -20.22 10.64
C SER A 39 -39.80 -19.35 10.12
N ALA A 40 -38.84 -18.97 10.98
CA ALA A 40 -37.73 -18.10 10.60
C ALA A 40 -36.84 -18.70 9.50
N ASP A 41 -36.66 -20.02 9.47
CA ASP A 41 -35.87 -20.68 8.42
C ASP A 41 -36.56 -20.64 7.04
N PHE A 42 -37.89 -20.75 6.99
CA PHE A 42 -38.65 -20.58 5.75
C PHE A 42 -38.64 -19.12 5.28
N TYR A 43 -38.73 -18.16 6.21
CA TYR A 43 -38.57 -16.76 5.88
C TYR A 43 -37.15 -16.42 5.41
N TYR A 44 -36.12 -17.05 5.99
CA TYR A 44 -34.74 -16.92 5.52
C TYR A 44 -34.61 -17.36 4.05
N LEU A 45 -35.20 -18.49 3.66
CA LEU A 45 -35.25 -18.92 2.26
C LEU A 45 -35.97 -17.89 1.36
N ARG A 46 -37.10 -17.34 1.83
CA ARG A 46 -37.85 -16.32 1.09
C ARG A 46 -37.03 -15.03 0.86
N ILE A 47 -36.31 -14.57 1.88
CA ILE A 47 -35.46 -13.37 1.78
C ILE A 47 -34.30 -13.63 0.80
N ASN A 48 -33.65 -14.79 0.85
CA ASN A 48 -32.61 -15.17 -0.12
C ASN A 48 -33.16 -15.20 -1.56
N GLN A 49 -34.35 -15.77 -1.76
CA GLN A 49 -35.00 -15.81 -3.07
C GLN A 49 -35.31 -14.40 -3.60
N TYR A 50 -35.88 -13.52 -2.78
CA TYR A 50 -36.13 -12.12 -3.16
C TYR A 50 -34.84 -11.37 -3.47
N THR A 51 -33.79 -11.62 -2.70
CA THR A 51 -32.46 -11.03 -2.96
C THR A 51 -31.95 -11.40 -4.35
N LEU A 52 -32.07 -12.67 -4.75
CA LEU A 52 -31.62 -13.13 -6.06
C LEU A 52 -32.47 -12.66 -7.23
N LEU A 53 -33.76 -12.45 -7.01
CA LEU A 53 -34.64 -11.85 -8.00
C LEU A 53 -34.51 -10.31 -8.07
N GLY A 54 -33.56 -9.70 -7.33
CA GLY A 54 -33.37 -8.26 -7.27
C GLY A 54 -34.48 -7.50 -6.52
N ARG A 55 -35.37 -8.21 -5.82
CA ARG A 55 -36.51 -7.69 -5.04
C ARG A 55 -36.05 -7.27 -3.65
N TYR A 56 -35.02 -6.42 -3.58
CA TYR A 56 -34.33 -6.06 -2.32
C TYR A 56 -35.23 -5.40 -1.28
N GLN A 57 -36.13 -4.52 -1.70
CA GLN A 57 -37.07 -3.84 -0.79
C GLN A 57 -38.01 -4.85 -0.11
N GLU A 58 -38.52 -5.81 -0.86
CA GLU A 58 -39.43 -6.83 -0.35
C GLU A 58 -38.70 -7.82 0.58
N ALA A 59 -37.45 -8.13 0.27
CA ALA A 59 -36.57 -8.90 1.15
C ALA A 59 -36.39 -8.21 2.52
N ILE A 60 -36.16 -6.89 2.53
CA ILE A 60 -36.04 -6.09 3.76
C ILE A 60 -37.37 -6.05 4.53
N GLU A 61 -38.50 -5.83 3.86
CA GLU A 61 -39.82 -5.76 4.50
C GLU A 61 -40.25 -7.08 5.15
N VAL A 62 -40.01 -8.20 4.47
CA VAL A 62 -40.20 -9.54 5.06
C VAL A 62 -39.28 -9.70 6.26
N GLY A 63 -38.00 -9.36 6.11
CA GLY A 63 -37.02 -9.44 7.20
C GLY A 63 -37.44 -8.66 8.45
N ILE A 64 -37.87 -7.41 8.30
CA ILE A 64 -38.38 -6.57 9.39
C ILE A 64 -39.59 -7.20 10.07
N THR A 65 -40.54 -7.71 9.29
CA THR A 65 -41.76 -8.34 9.81
C THR A 65 -41.43 -9.56 10.67
N VAL A 66 -40.51 -10.41 10.21
CA VAL A 66 -40.14 -11.64 10.92
C VAL A 66 -39.29 -11.32 12.16
N LEU A 67 -38.41 -10.33 12.08
CA LEU A 67 -37.68 -9.85 13.26
C LEU A 67 -38.62 -9.37 14.36
N GLN A 68 -39.73 -8.71 14.01
CA GLN A 68 -40.76 -8.31 14.96
C GLN A 68 -41.43 -9.52 15.63
N LEU A 69 -41.71 -10.60 14.88
CA LEU A 69 -42.24 -11.86 15.43
C LEU A 69 -41.25 -12.55 16.39
N LEU A 70 -39.95 -12.35 16.20
CA LEU A 70 -38.87 -12.84 17.07
C LEU A 70 -38.54 -11.86 18.22
N GLU A 71 -39.43 -10.91 18.50
CA GLU A 71 -39.28 -9.87 19.52
C GLU A 71 -37.96 -9.07 19.37
N THR A 72 -37.56 -8.83 18.12
CA THR A 72 -36.39 -8.03 17.77
C THR A 72 -36.84 -6.89 16.87
N ASN A 73 -37.11 -5.73 17.46
CA ASN A 73 -37.66 -4.61 16.69
C ASN A 73 -36.58 -3.99 15.78
N LEU A 74 -36.90 -3.85 14.49
CA LEU A 74 -36.17 -3.05 13.50
C LEU A 74 -37.22 -2.19 12.78
N PRO A 75 -37.17 -0.85 12.87
CA PRO A 75 -38.22 -0.01 12.31
C PRO A 75 -38.21 -0.03 10.78
N LYS A 76 -39.34 0.36 10.17
CA LYS A 76 -39.50 0.43 8.71
C LYS A 76 -38.94 1.72 8.10
N ASP A 77 -38.74 2.74 8.93
CA ASP A 77 -38.26 4.06 8.55
C ASP A 77 -37.35 4.65 9.66
N ASN A 78 -36.85 5.87 9.41
CA ASN A 78 -36.02 6.64 10.35
C ASN A 78 -34.81 5.85 10.90
N TYR A 79 -34.08 5.20 9.99
CA TYR A 79 -32.90 4.40 10.34
C TYR A 79 -31.80 5.20 11.04
N GLN A 80 -31.71 6.53 10.83
CA GLN A 80 -30.71 7.36 11.51
C GLN A 80 -30.98 7.44 13.02
N ALA A 81 -32.21 7.75 13.43
CA ALA A 81 -32.56 7.76 14.85
C ALA A 81 -32.39 6.38 15.49
N THR A 82 -32.67 5.32 14.71
CA THR A 82 -32.46 3.94 15.14
C THR A 82 -30.98 3.63 15.35
N PHE A 83 -30.12 4.07 14.43
CA PHE A 83 -28.68 3.92 14.55
C PHE A 83 -28.16 4.59 15.82
N ASP A 84 -28.56 5.83 16.09
CA ASP A 84 -28.14 6.58 17.26
C ASP A 84 -28.58 5.88 18.57
N GLN A 85 -29.81 5.37 18.61
CA GLN A 85 -30.34 4.59 19.74
C GLN A 85 -29.61 3.27 19.95
N GLU A 86 -29.35 2.51 18.88
CA GLU A 86 -28.64 1.24 18.96
C GLU A 86 -27.18 1.45 19.41
N ILE A 87 -26.53 2.55 19.00
CA ILE A 87 -25.18 2.92 19.46
C ILE A 87 -25.18 3.25 20.95
N GLU A 88 -26.17 4.01 21.43
CA GLU A 88 -26.29 4.30 22.86
C GLU A 88 -26.50 3.01 23.66
N GLN A 89 -27.38 2.13 23.18
CA GLN A 89 -27.63 0.84 23.80
C GLN A 89 -26.39 -0.07 23.78
N TYR A 90 -25.61 -0.03 22.69
CA TYR A 90 -24.34 -0.74 22.55
C TYR A 90 -23.33 -0.27 23.59
N ARG A 91 -23.15 1.05 23.76
CA ARG A 91 -22.24 1.59 24.78
C ARG A 91 -22.65 1.14 26.18
N LYS A 92 -23.96 1.16 26.49
CA LYS A 92 -24.50 0.67 27.77
C LYS A 92 -24.27 -0.84 27.95
N ASN A 93 -24.50 -1.63 26.91
CA ASN A 93 -24.32 -3.08 26.97
C ASN A 93 -22.85 -3.45 27.14
N LEU A 94 -21.95 -2.81 26.39
CA LEU A 94 -20.51 -3.06 26.51
C LEU A 94 -20.02 -2.69 27.92
N GLY A 95 -20.44 -1.53 28.42
CA GLY A 95 -20.02 -1.02 29.73
C GLY A 95 -18.51 -0.78 29.76
N GLU A 96 -17.86 -1.22 30.83
CA GLU A 96 -16.39 -1.11 31.01
C GLU A 96 -15.63 -2.33 30.46
N ARG A 97 -16.32 -3.27 29.79
CA ARG A 97 -15.68 -4.47 29.25
C ARG A 97 -14.77 -4.13 28.09
N GLU A 98 -13.54 -4.65 28.12
CA GLU A 98 -12.66 -4.62 26.96
C GLU A 98 -13.22 -5.52 25.84
N ILE A 99 -13.01 -5.13 24.57
CA ILE A 99 -13.45 -5.90 23.40
C ILE A 99 -12.86 -7.31 23.42
N SER A 100 -11.59 -7.43 23.84
CA SER A 100 -10.88 -8.70 23.99
C SER A 100 -11.61 -9.70 24.90
N SER A 101 -12.24 -9.21 25.98
CA SER A 101 -12.94 -10.04 26.97
C SER A 101 -14.18 -10.73 26.40
N LEU A 102 -14.76 -10.17 25.32
CA LEU A 102 -15.96 -10.71 24.70
C LEU A 102 -15.76 -12.10 24.12
N TYR A 103 -14.52 -12.52 23.82
CA TYR A 103 -14.21 -13.86 23.31
C TYR A 103 -14.77 -14.99 24.20
N ASN A 104 -14.82 -14.76 25.51
CA ASN A 104 -15.29 -15.72 26.51
C ASN A 104 -16.79 -15.59 26.82
N SER A 105 -17.54 -14.85 26.01
CA SER A 105 -19.00 -14.78 26.18
C SER A 105 -19.62 -16.18 26.03
N PRO A 106 -20.70 -16.48 26.78
CA PRO A 106 -21.37 -17.78 26.71
C PRO A 106 -22.01 -18.01 25.34
N GLU A 107 -22.37 -19.26 25.05
CA GLU A 107 -23.20 -19.58 23.88
C GLU A 107 -24.61 -18.99 24.02
N MET A 108 -25.19 -18.60 22.89
CA MET A 108 -26.56 -18.11 22.82
C MET A 108 -27.53 -19.29 22.82
N GLU A 109 -28.28 -19.43 23.91
CA GLU A 109 -29.24 -20.54 24.08
C GLU A 109 -30.66 -20.22 23.61
N ILE A 110 -31.02 -18.93 23.49
CA ILE A 110 -32.38 -18.48 23.15
C ILE A 110 -32.64 -18.65 21.63
N PRO A 111 -33.50 -19.59 21.19
CA PRO A 111 -33.69 -19.90 19.77
C PRO A 111 -34.16 -18.70 18.94
N GLU A 112 -35.05 -17.88 19.49
CA GLU A 112 -35.61 -16.70 18.81
C GLU A 112 -34.52 -15.67 18.52
N LYS A 113 -33.54 -15.50 19.42
CA LYS A 113 -32.43 -14.55 19.23
C LYS A 113 -31.38 -15.08 18.27
N ARG A 114 -31.16 -16.41 18.24
CA ARG A 114 -30.34 -17.05 17.20
C ARG A 114 -30.94 -16.86 15.81
N ALA A 115 -32.24 -17.08 15.68
CA ALA A 115 -32.97 -16.85 14.44
C ALA A 115 -32.92 -15.37 14.02
N ALA A 116 -33.07 -14.44 14.98
CA ALA A 116 -32.96 -13.01 14.70
C ALA A 116 -31.58 -12.61 14.18
N LEU A 117 -30.49 -13.15 14.75
CA LEU A 117 -29.13 -12.91 14.24
C LEU A 117 -28.94 -13.41 12.80
N LYS A 118 -29.45 -14.60 12.48
CA LYS A 118 -29.41 -15.18 11.13
C LYS A 118 -30.15 -14.30 10.11
N LEU A 119 -31.34 -13.80 10.48
CA LEU A 119 -32.14 -12.92 9.63
C LEU A 119 -31.52 -11.53 9.46
N LEU A 120 -30.98 -10.94 10.53
CA LEU A 120 -30.24 -9.68 10.45
C LEU A 120 -29.09 -9.77 9.45
N PHE A 121 -28.33 -10.86 9.47
CA PHE A 121 -27.25 -11.09 8.51
C PHE A 121 -27.75 -11.26 7.07
N CYS A 122 -28.88 -11.93 6.86
CA CYS A 122 -29.50 -12.06 5.54
C CYS A 122 -29.93 -10.70 4.98
N ILE A 123 -30.56 -9.86 5.81
CA ILE A 123 -30.98 -8.49 5.44
C ILE A 123 -29.77 -7.57 5.23
N PHE A 124 -28.63 -7.82 5.87
CA PHE A 124 -27.43 -7.00 5.68
C PHE A 124 -27.01 -6.95 4.21
N ALA A 125 -27.00 -8.10 3.52
CA ALA A 125 -26.63 -8.18 2.11
C ALA A 125 -27.56 -7.36 1.20
N THR A 126 -28.86 -7.31 1.49
CA THR A 126 -29.84 -6.51 0.73
C THR A 126 -29.78 -5.03 1.08
N ALA A 127 -29.57 -4.70 2.35
CA ALA A 127 -29.39 -3.32 2.82
C ALA A 127 -28.15 -2.67 2.20
N TRP A 128 -27.07 -3.43 1.99
CA TRP A 128 -25.87 -2.96 1.29
C TRP A 128 -26.18 -2.40 -0.12
N ALA A 129 -27.14 -3.00 -0.82
CA ALA A 129 -27.47 -2.62 -2.18
C ALA A 129 -28.32 -1.35 -2.28
N ILE A 130 -29.25 -1.13 -1.35
CA ILE A 130 -30.28 -0.07 -1.51
C ILE A 130 -30.43 0.89 -0.32
N ASN A 131 -29.81 0.65 0.84
CA ASN A 131 -29.99 1.49 2.03
C ASN A 131 -28.74 1.57 2.94
N PRO A 132 -27.86 2.56 2.71
CA PRO A 132 -26.61 2.73 3.47
C PRO A 132 -26.79 2.96 4.97
N ILE A 133 -27.89 3.58 5.41
CA ILE A 133 -28.12 3.83 6.84
C ILE A 133 -28.56 2.53 7.54
N LEU A 134 -29.45 1.75 6.92
CA LEU A 134 -29.86 0.45 7.44
C LEU A 134 -28.67 -0.52 7.54
N MET A 135 -27.75 -0.47 6.56
CA MET A 135 -26.47 -1.19 6.61
C MET A 135 -25.67 -0.89 7.88
N ASN A 136 -25.74 0.33 8.43
CA ASN A 136 -25.07 0.71 9.68
C ASN A 136 -25.84 0.24 10.93
N VAL A 137 -27.18 0.22 10.89
CA VAL A 137 -28.00 -0.21 12.04
C VAL A 137 -27.80 -1.70 12.35
N ILE A 138 -27.76 -2.53 11.31
CA ILE A 138 -27.77 -3.99 11.43
C ILE A 138 -26.60 -4.53 12.27
N PRO A 139 -25.32 -4.19 12.00
CA PRO A 139 -24.19 -4.65 12.79
C PRO A 139 -24.30 -4.27 14.27
N VAL A 140 -24.73 -3.05 14.57
CA VAL A 140 -24.86 -2.56 15.96
C VAL A 140 -25.95 -3.34 16.71
N LYS A 141 -27.11 -3.54 16.07
CA LYS A 141 -28.21 -4.34 16.64
C LYS A 141 -27.79 -5.80 16.86
N ALA A 142 -27.09 -6.40 15.90
CA ALA A 142 -26.57 -7.76 16.03
C ALA A 142 -25.53 -7.89 17.17
N VAL A 143 -24.64 -6.91 17.33
CA VAL A 143 -23.71 -6.86 18.46
C VAL A 143 -24.45 -6.67 19.78
N ASN A 144 -25.50 -5.86 19.84
CA ASN A 144 -26.33 -5.72 21.04
C ASN A 144 -26.95 -7.05 21.48
N LEU A 145 -27.39 -7.88 20.53
CA LEU A 145 -27.85 -9.24 20.82
C LEU A 145 -26.72 -10.12 21.34
N ASN A 146 -25.54 -10.11 20.69
CA ASN A 146 -24.37 -10.87 21.16
C ASN A 146 -23.95 -10.48 22.59
N LEU A 147 -23.94 -9.19 22.90
CA LEU A 147 -23.51 -8.66 24.20
C LEU A 147 -24.46 -9.05 25.35
N LYS A 148 -25.75 -9.27 25.05
CA LYS A 148 -26.79 -9.61 26.04
C LYS A 148 -27.01 -11.12 26.17
N TYR A 149 -27.01 -11.83 25.05
CA TYR A 149 -27.49 -13.21 25.00
C TYR A 149 -26.42 -14.24 24.67
N GLY A 150 -25.17 -13.83 24.43
CA GLY A 150 -24.08 -14.74 24.09
C GLY A 150 -23.81 -14.85 22.59
N HIS A 151 -22.93 -15.76 22.21
CA HIS A 151 -22.42 -15.89 20.84
C HIS A 151 -23.06 -17.05 20.08
N THR A 152 -22.89 -17.00 18.77
CA THR A 152 -23.27 -18.05 17.82
C THR A 152 -22.14 -18.22 16.81
N PRO A 153 -22.14 -19.28 15.98
CA PRO A 153 -21.13 -19.43 14.92
C PRO A 153 -21.02 -18.26 13.94
N ILE A 154 -22.05 -17.41 13.79
CA ILE A 154 -22.02 -16.22 12.91
C ILE A 154 -21.53 -14.95 13.61
N SER A 155 -21.34 -14.99 14.94
CA SER A 155 -20.89 -13.83 15.72
C SER A 155 -19.53 -13.29 15.26
N GLY A 156 -18.65 -14.15 14.71
CA GLY A 156 -17.38 -13.72 14.11
C GLY A 156 -17.57 -12.68 13.00
N THR A 157 -18.50 -12.94 12.07
CA THR A 157 -18.80 -12.02 10.96
C THR A 157 -19.49 -10.75 11.44
N ILE A 158 -20.39 -10.87 12.44
CA ILE A 158 -21.08 -9.72 13.05
C ILE A 158 -20.07 -8.74 13.65
N TYR A 159 -19.10 -9.23 14.42
CA TYR A 159 -18.02 -8.38 14.94
C TYR A 159 -17.12 -7.86 13.82
N GLY A 160 -16.93 -8.62 12.74
CA GLY A 160 -16.27 -8.13 11.52
C GLY A 160 -16.90 -6.84 10.98
N PHE A 161 -18.22 -6.84 10.77
CA PHE A 161 -18.95 -5.67 10.28
C PHE A 161 -19.07 -4.56 11.32
N MET A 162 -19.16 -4.89 12.61
CA MET A 162 -19.04 -3.88 13.67
C MET A 162 -17.69 -3.17 13.60
N GLY A 163 -16.60 -3.92 13.37
CA GLY A 163 -15.27 -3.35 13.22
C GLY A 163 -15.17 -2.42 12.01
N PHE A 164 -15.78 -2.81 10.89
CA PHE A 164 -15.92 -1.95 9.71
C PHE A 164 -16.65 -0.63 10.02
N LEU A 165 -17.78 -0.72 10.71
CA LEU A 165 -18.58 0.42 11.11
C LEU A 165 -17.82 1.36 12.05
N MET A 166 -17.13 0.80 13.05
CA MET A 166 -16.30 1.57 13.99
C MET A 166 -15.24 2.38 13.23
N ALA A 167 -14.53 1.75 12.30
CA ALA A 167 -13.47 2.41 11.55
C ALA A 167 -13.98 3.48 10.59
N HIS A 168 -15.01 3.19 9.79
CA HIS A 168 -15.37 4.04 8.64
C HIS A 168 -16.53 4.99 8.89
N VAL A 169 -17.46 4.63 9.77
CA VAL A 169 -18.60 5.49 10.12
C VAL A 169 -18.28 6.32 11.36
N LEU A 170 -17.74 5.67 12.40
CA LEU A 170 -17.44 6.33 13.68
C LEU A 170 -16.01 6.85 13.79
N GLN A 171 -15.16 6.61 12.78
CA GLN A 171 -13.76 7.06 12.71
C GLN A 171 -12.88 6.54 13.88
N ASP A 172 -13.28 5.43 14.51
CA ASP A 172 -12.54 4.72 15.54
C ASP A 172 -11.89 3.46 14.95
N TYR A 173 -10.75 3.69 14.29
CA TYR A 173 -9.97 2.63 13.67
C TYR A 173 -9.50 1.57 14.67
N ARG A 174 -9.16 1.99 15.91
CA ARG A 174 -8.62 1.09 16.93
C ARG A 174 -9.66 0.07 17.37
N SER A 175 -10.86 0.52 17.72
CA SER A 175 -11.98 -0.38 18.01
C SER A 175 -12.32 -1.24 16.79
N GLY A 176 -12.21 -0.68 15.58
CA GLY A 176 -12.35 -1.43 14.33
C GLY A 176 -11.42 -2.63 14.22
N TYR A 177 -10.14 -2.43 14.55
CA TYR A 177 -9.12 -3.48 14.57
C TYR A 177 -9.38 -4.52 15.66
N GLU A 178 -9.76 -4.09 16.87
CA GLU A 178 -10.05 -5.00 17.98
C GLU A 178 -11.26 -5.89 17.67
N TYR A 179 -12.34 -5.33 17.11
CA TYR A 179 -13.53 -6.09 16.73
C TYR A 179 -13.29 -7.09 15.60
N THR A 180 -12.58 -6.68 14.55
CA THR A 180 -12.25 -7.61 13.47
C THR A 180 -11.29 -8.71 13.92
N SER A 181 -10.34 -8.40 14.81
CA SER A 181 -9.46 -9.39 15.43
C SER A 181 -10.23 -10.38 16.31
N LEU A 182 -11.19 -9.90 17.10
CA LEU A 182 -12.11 -10.75 17.86
C LEU A 182 -12.93 -11.64 16.91
N GLY A 183 -13.42 -11.08 15.81
CA GLY A 183 -14.21 -11.79 14.82
C GLY A 183 -13.45 -12.96 14.18
N ILE A 184 -12.17 -12.77 13.81
CA ILE A 184 -11.29 -13.86 13.32
C ILE A 184 -11.18 -14.96 14.38
N LYS A 185 -10.86 -14.60 15.63
CA LYS A 185 -10.70 -15.57 16.73
C LYS A 185 -11.99 -16.35 17.01
N LEU A 186 -13.15 -15.71 16.90
CA LEU A 186 -14.43 -16.38 17.06
C LEU A 186 -14.72 -17.31 15.88
N ALA A 187 -14.41 -16.91 14.66
CA ALA A 187 -14.54 -17.80 13.50
C ALA A 187 -13.70 -19.08 13.66
N ASP A 188 -12.48 -18.96 14.20
CA ASP A 188 -11.64 -20.10 14.57
C ASP A 188 -12.26 -20.94 15.70
N LYS A 189 -12.73 -20.31 16.79
CA LYS A 189 -13.38 -20.99 17.92
C LYS A 189 -14.55 -21.87 17.46
N TYR A 190 -15.35 -21.39 16.52
CA TYR A 190 -16.52 -22.10 15.98
C TYR A 190 -16.20 -22.98 14.77
N ASN A 191 -14.95 -23.02 14.30
CA ASN A 191 -14.57 -23.66 13.03
C ASN A 191 -15.45 -23.22 11.84
N ASN A 192 -15.88 -21.95 11.84
CA ASN A 192 -16.76 -21.42 10.79
C ASN A 192 -15.92 -20.81 9.66
N LEU A 193 -15.63 -21.62 8.64
CA LEU A 193 -14.80 -21.23 7.49
C LEU A 193 -15.37 -20.06 6.69
N ALA A 194 -16.69 -20.01 6.50
CA ALA A 194 -17.34 -18.89 5.80
C ALA A 194 -17.18 -17.58 6.59
N SER A 195 -17.39 -17.64 7.91
CA SER A 195 -17.14 -16.48 8.79
C SER A 195 -15.67 -16.05 8.74
N LYS A 196 -14.74 -17.02 8.79
CA LYS A 196 -13.29 -16.76 8.71
C LYS A 196 -12.92 -16.07 7.40
N ALA A 197 -13.44 -16.55 6.26
CA ALA A 197 -13.18 -15.95 4.95
C ALA A 197 -13.61 -14.47 4.91
N VAL A 198 -14.84 -14.18 5.34
CA VAL A 198 -15.40 -12.81 5.31
C VAL A 198 -14.67 -11.88 6.29
N VAL A 199 -14.52 -12.28 7.55
CA VAL A 199 -13.94 -11.37 8.57
C VAL A 199 -12.46 -11.10 8.33
N THR A 200 -11.72 -12.09 7.81
CA THR A 200 -10.31 -11.94 7.46
C THR A 200 -10.15 -10.97 6.28
N GLN A 201 -11.03 -11.07 5.28
CA GLN A 201 -11.08 -10.12 4.16
C GLN A 201 -11.32 -8.68 4.65
N VAL A 202 -12.27 -8.47 5.56
CA VAL A 202 -12.54 -7.13 6.12
C VAL A 202 -11.34 -6.64 6.93
N HIS A 203 -10.78 -7.49 7.79
CA HIS A 203 -9.62 -7.15 8.61
C HIS A 203 -8.41 -6.75 7.76
N ALA A 204 -8.06 -7.55 6.75
CA ALA A 204 -6.88 -7.33 5.93
C ALA A 204 -6.99 -6.11 5.01
N ASN A 205 -8.18 -5.83 4.47
CA ASN A 205 -8.34 -4.90 3.35
C ASN A 205 -9.02 -3.58 3.74
N ALA A 206 -9.85 -3.58 4.79
CA ALA A 206 -10.59 -2.40 5.21
C ALA A 206 -10.14 -1.83 6.55
N ILE A 207 -9.33 -2.55 7.34
CA ILE A 207 -9.00 -2.14 8.72
C ILE A 207 -7.49 -2.08 8.95
N SER A 208 -6.79 -3.20 8.78
CA SER A 208 -5.36 -3.33 9.08
C SER A 208 -4.50 -2.25 8.42
N PRO A 209 -4.67 -1.89 7.13
CA PRO A 209 -3.83 -0.88 6.47
C PRO A 209 -3.92 0.52 7.10
N TRP A 210 -4.96 0.80 7.88
CA TRP A 210 -5.14 2.08 8.54
C TRP A 210 -4.40 2.17 9.89
N LEU A 211 -3.86 1.06 10.41
CA LEU A 211 -3.20 0.96 11.71
C LEU A 211 -1.87 0.18 11.71
N ARG A 212 -1.63 -0.57 10.64
CA ARG A 212 -0.47 -1.46 10.48
C ARG A 212 0.03 -1.36 9.05
N HIS A 213 1.32 -1.66 8.88
CA HIS A 213 1.92 -1.67 7.55
C HIS A 213 1.16 -2.61 6.59
N ILE A 214 0.87 -2.11 5.39
CA ILE A 214 0.10 -2.83 4.35
C ILE A 214 0.67 -4.21 3.97
N LYS A 215 1.97 -4.45 4.20
CA LYS A 215 2.63 -5.75 3.97
C LYS A 215 1.94 -6.91 4.68
N LEU A 216 1.33 -6.66 5.83
CA LEU A 216 0.65 -7.70 6.60
C LEU A 216 -0.61 -8.22 5.89
N SER A 217 -1.23 -7.41 5.02
CA SER A 217 -2.48 -7.77 4.35
C SER A 217 -2.34 -9.03 3.49
N GLU A 218 -1.18 -9.29 2.88
CA GLU A 218 -0.96 -10.50 2.05
C GLU A 218 -1.08 -11.78 2.89
N SER A 219 -0.39 -11.85 4.03
CA SER A 219 -0.43 -13.01 4.92
C SER A 219 -1.83 -13.26 5.50
N ILE A 220 -2.52 -12.20 5.91
CA ILE A 220 -3.87 -12.28 6.46
C ILE A 220 -4.85 -12.72 5.35
N ASN A 221 -4.77 -12.12 4.17
CA ASN A 221 -5.62 -12.50 3.03
C ASN A 221 -5.40 -13.95 2.60
N ALA A 222 -4.18 -14.50 2.72
CA ALA A 222 -3.91 -15.90 2.41
C ALA A 222 -4.72 -16.85 3.31
N GLU A 223 -4.86 -16.55 4.61
CA GLU A 223 -5.70 -17.32 5.52
C GLU A 223 -7.19 -17.24 5.12
N GLY A 224 -7.67 -16.05 4.76
CA GLY A 224 -9.04 -15.83 4.31
C GLY A 224 -9.37 -16.57 3.02
N VAL A 225 -8.45 -16.55 2.04
CA VAL A 225 -8.56 -17.32 0.79
C VAL A 225 -8.58 -18.82 1.06
N HIS A 226 -7.74 -19.31 1.97
CA HIS A 226 -7.72 -20.73 2.31
C HIS A 226 -9.05 -21.18 2.92
N ALA A 227 -9.58 -20.40 3.87
CA ALA A 227 -10.88 -20.66 4.48
C ALA A 227 -12.03 -20.57 3.45
N GLY A 228 -12.03 -19.56 2.59
CA GLY A 228 -13.06 -19.38 1.57
C GLY A 228 -13.08 -20.51 0.54
N ARG A 229 -11.90 -20.98 0.09
CA ARG A 229 -11.79 -22.12 -0.82
C ARG A 229 -12.24 -23.43 -0.18
N GLN A 230 -11.86 -23.68 1.08
CA GLN A 230 -12.29 -24.88 1.79
C GLN A 230 -13.79 -24.86 2.13
N GLY A 231 -14.32 -23.69 2.48
CA GLY A 231 -15.74 -23.50 2.80
C GLY A 231 -16.65 -23.35 1.59
N GLY A 232 -16.11 -23.28 0.37
CA GLY A 232 -16.89 -23.09 -0.86
C GLY A 232 -17.40 -21.66 -1.09
N ASP A 233 -16.96 -20.68 -0.30
CA ASP A 233 -17.34 -19.27 -0.47
C ASP A 233 -16.49 -18.61 -1.56
N LEU A 234 -16.90 -18.84 -2.81
CA LEU A 234 -16.23 -18.32 -4.00
C LEU A 234 -16.34 -16.79 -4.12
N GLN A 235 -17.41 -16.20 -3.57
CA GLN A 235 -17.64 -14.76 -3.60
C GLN A 235 -16.65 -14.03 -2.70
N ALA A 236 -16.57 -14.42 -1.42
CA ALA A 236 -15.60 -13.85 -0.48
C ALA A 236 -14.16 -14.11 -0.93
N THR A 237 -13.89 -15.29 -1.51
CA THR A 237 -12.57 -15.62 -2.09
C THR A 237 -12.21 -14.66 -3.23
N GLY A 238 -13.14 -14.41 -4.16
CA GLY A 238 -12.95 -13.46 -5.26
C GLY A 238 -12.68 -12.05 -4.75
N TYR A 239 -13.44 -11.59 -3.75
CA TYR A 239 -13.22 -10.29 -3.12
C TYR A 239 -11.84 -10.18 -2.47
N THR A 240 -11.44 -11.22 -1.73
CA THR A 240 -10.14 -11.26 -1.05
C THR A 240 -8.99 -11.16 -2.05
N TYR A 241 -9.06 -11.91 -3.17
CA TYR A 241 -8.06 -11.80 -4.24
C TYR A 241 -7.98 -10.40 -4.85
N THR A 242 -9.13 -9.83 -5.23
CA THR A 242 -9.18 -8.50 -5.84
C THR A 242 -8.62 -7.43 -4.89
N TYR A 243 -9.06 -7.39 -3.64
CA TYR A 243 -8.56 -6.38 -2.70
C TYR A 243 -7.08 -6.58 -2.36
N ASN A 244 -6.62 -7.83 -2.24
CA ASN A 244 -5.20 -8.10 -2.06
C ASN A 244 -4.36 -7.60 -3.24
N LEU A 245 -4.84 -7.77 -4.48
CA LEU A 245 -4.16 -7.24 -5.67
C LEU A 245 -3.94 -5.72 -5.55
N TYR A 246 -4.96 -4.97 -5.13
CA TYR A 246 -4.84 -3.53 -4.91
C TYR A 246 -3.88 -3.20 -3.76
N ASN A 247 -3.86 -3.98 -2.67
CA ASN A 247 -2.86 -3.80 -1.62
C ASN A 247 -1.43 -3.99 -2.16
N LEU A 248 -1.19 -5.00 -3.01
CA LEU A 248 0.13 -5.25 -3.61
C LEU A 248 0.55 -4.10 -4.54
N ILE A 249 -0.39 -3.58 -5.35
CA ILE A 249 -0.16 -2.40 -6.21
C ILE A 249 0.26 -1.20 -5.36
N TYR A 250 -0.47 -0.91 -4.28
CA TYR A 250 -0.23 0.26 -3.45
C TYR A 250 0.93 0.10 -2.46
N GLN A 251 1.32 -1.13 -2.14
CA GLN A 251 2.57 -1.42 -1.45
C GLN A 251 3.79 -1.08 -2.30
N GLY A 252 3.65 -1.09 -3.64
CA GLY A 252 4.79 -0.89 -4.54
C GLY A 252 5.48 -2.17 -4.96
N ARG A 253 4.77 -3.31 -4.91
CA ARG A 253 5.31 -4.57 -5.43
C ARG A 253 5.66 -4.40 -6.91
N ASN A 254 6.70 -5.09 -7.34
CA ASN A 254 7.16 -5.04 -8.72
C ASN A 254 6.00 -5.36 -9.69
N LEU A 255 5.79 -4.49 -10.68
CA LEU A 255 4.63 -4.53 -11.57
C LEU A 255 4.53 -5.82 -12.38
N ALA A 256 5.64 -6.49 -12.71
CA ALA A 256 5.61 -7.77 -13.41
C ALA A 256 5.01 -8.88 -12.53
N SER A 257 5.37 -8.90 -11.24
CA SER A 257 4.78 -9.82 -10.25
C SER A 257 3.30 -9.53 -10.02
N VAL A 258 2.93 -8.25 -9.94
CA VAL A 258 1.53 -7.82 -9.82
C VAL A 258 0.71 -8.26 -11.04
N PHE A 259 1.24 -8.07 -12.25
CA PHE A 259 0.55 -8.44 -13.49
C PHE A 259 0.38 -9.97 -13.63
N GLN A 260 1.39 -10.75 -13.23
CA GLN A 260 1.29 -12.21 -13.18
C GLN A 260 0.21 -12.66 -12.20
N GLU A 261 0.19 -12.08 -10.99
CA GLU A 261 -0.83 -12.41 -9.99
C GLU A 261 -2.23 -12.00 -10.47
N ALA A 262 -2.38 -10.80 -11.03
CA ALA A 262 -3.63 -10.31 -11.61
C ALA A 262 -4.16 -11.28 -12.68
N SER A 263 -3.29 -11.79 -13.56
CA SER A 263 -3.68 -12.76 -14.59
C SER A 263 -4.17 -14.08 -13.98
N ARG A 264 -3.44 -14.61 -12.98
CA ARG A 264 -3.82 -15.84 -12.26
C ARG A 264 -5.18 -15.72 -11.57
N ILE A 265 -5.45 -14.60 -10.89
CA ILE A 265 -6.71 -14.42 -10.16
C ILE A 265 -7.87 -14.02 -11.08
N TRP A 266 -7.57 -13.41 -12.23
CA TRP A 266 -8.57 -13.12 -13.25
C TRP A 266 -9.16 -14.42 -13.83
N GLU A 267 -8.32 -15.42 -14.09
CA GLU A 267 -8.78 -16.75 -14.53
C GLU A 267 -9.73 -17.39 -13.51
N PHE A 268 -9.41 -17.29 -12.21
CA PHE A 268 -10.30 -17.74 -11.14
C PHE A 268 -11.65 -17.01 -11.19
N ALA A 269 -11.63 -15.67 -11.26
CA ALA A 269 -12.86 -14.86 -11.31
C ALA A 269 -13.72 -15.17 -12.55
N HIS A 270 -13.07 -15.46 -13.68
CA HIS A 270 -13.72 -15.89 -14.91
C HIS A 270 -14.38 -17.27 -14.76
N GLN A 271 -13.66 -18.26 -14.23
CA GLN A 271 -14.19 -19.60 -13.99
C GLN A 271 -15.37 -19.62 -13.00
N THR A 272 -15.34 -18.74 -11.99
CA THR A 272 -16.42 -18.62 -11.00
C THR A 272 -17.55 -17.65 -11.42
N GLN A 273 -17.51 -17.09 -12.63
CA GLN A 273 -18.50 -16.10 -13.12
C GLN A 273 -18.71 -14.91 -12.18
N ASN A 274 -17.65 -14.49 -11.46
CA ASN A 274 -17.71 -13.36 -10.54
C ASN A 274 -17.41 -12.06 -11.29
N SER A 275 -18.44 -11.46 -11.89
CA SER A 275 -18.34 -10.24 -12.69
C SER A 275 -17.66 -9.09 -11.95
N TRP A 276 -17.98 -8.89 -10.67
CA TRP A 276 -17.36 -7.85 -9.84
C TRP A 276 -15.84 -8.03 -9.75
N ALA A 277 -15.38 -9.25 -9.45
CA ALA A 277 -13.95 -9.53 -9.32
C ALA A 277 -13.26 -9.46 -10.69
N LYS A 278 -13.87 -10.06 -11.72
CA LYS A 278 -13.39 -10.06 -13.11
C LYS A 278 -13.10 -8.64 -13.60
N ASN A 279 -14.07 -7.74 -13.49
CA ASN A 279 -13.94 -6.37 -13.98
C ASN A 279 -12.97 -5.56 -13.11
N SER A 280 -12.99 -5.74 -11.79
CA SER A 280 -12.06 -5.05 -10.89
C SER A 280 -10.62 -5.48 -11.09
N ILE A 281 -10.36 -6.75 -11.41
CA ILE A 281 -9.02 -7.25 -11.73
C ILE A 281 -8.59 -6.77 -13.12
N LEU A 282 -9.51 -6.73 -14.09
CA LEU A 282 -9.24 -6.22 -15.43
C LEU A 282 -8.79 -4.75 -15.40
N ALA A 283 -9.42 -3.92 -14.55
CA ALA A 283 -8.99 -2.54 -14.32
C ALA A 283 -7.51 -2.45 -13.90
N ALA A 284 -7.07 -3.31 -12.98
CA ALA A 284 -5.67 -3.38 -12.56
C ALA A 284 -4.74 -3.89 -13.67
N LYS A 285 -5.18 -4.85 -14.50
CA LYS A 285 -4.40 -5.36 -15.64
C LYS A 285 -4.10 -4.28 -16.66
N ILE A 286 -5.12 -3.54 -17.11
CA ILE A 286 -4.99 -2.47 -18.11
C ILE A 286 -3.92 -1.45 -17.68
N ILE A 287 -4.00 -1.01 -16.43
CA ILE A 287 -3.10 -0.01 -15.85
C ILE A 287 -1.68 -0.56 -15.68
N SER A 288 -1.55 -1.82 -15.24
CA SER A 288 -0.24 -2.48 -15.11
C SER A 288 0.44 -2.64 -16.47
N GLN A 289 -0.31 -3.00 -17.52
CA GLN A 289 0.19 -3.13 -18.89
C GLN A 289 0.72 -1.80 -19.42
N ASN A 290 0.02 -0.68 -19.14
CA ASN A 290 0.51 0.64 -19.54
C ASN A 290 1.89 0.93 -18.90
N LEU A 291 2.02 0.80 -17.58
CA LEU A 291 3.30 1.08 -16.88
C LEU A 291 4.42 0.10 -17.26
N LEU A 292 4.08 -1.16 -17.58
CA LEU A 292 5.02 -2.17 -18.07
C LEU A 292 5.50 -1.91 -19.51
N GLY A 293 4.89 -0.95 -20.22
CA GLY A 293 5.23 -0.66 -21.61
C GLY A 293 4.65 -1.68 -22.60
N LEU A 294 3.51 -2.28 -22.27
CA LEU A 294 2.82 -3.29 -23.11
C LEU A 294 1.67 -2.72 -23.94
N THR A 295 1.31 -1.46 -23.74
CA THR A 295 0.34 -0.72 -24.57
C THR A 295 1.06 0.02 -25.73
N GLU A 296 0.32 0.66 -26.64
CA GLU A 296 0.94 1.37 -27.77
C GLU A 296 1.72 2.62 -27.32
N ASP A 297 1.11 3.47 -26.50
CA ASP A 297 1.70 4.73 -26.01
C ASP A 297 1.34 5.02 -24.53
N ASN A 298 1.76 6.19 -24.02
CA ASN A 298 1.56 6.64 -22.63
C ASN A 298 0.09 6.81 -22.22
N PHE A 299 -0.77 7.15 -23.17
CA PHE A 299 -2.20 7.43 -22.95
C PHE A 299 -3.11 6.39 -23.61
N CYS A 300 -2.53 5.36 -24.21
CA CYS A 300 -3.22 4.17 -24.65
C CYS A 300 -3.46 3.25 -23.44
N PHE A 301 -4.74 3.04 -23.13
CA PHE A 301 -5.24 2.10 -22.13
C PHE A 301 -5.96 0.91 -22.79
N ALA A 302 -5.81 0.75 -24.11
CA ALA A 302 -6.27 -0.43 -24.81
C ALA A 302 -5.25 -1.56 -24.65
N THR A 303 -5.76 -2.79 -24.61
CA THR A 303 -5.01 -4.03 -24.50
C THR A 303 -5.51 -4.98 -25.59
N ASP A 304 -4.81 -6.09 -25.82
CA ASP A 304 -5.27 -7.11 -26.77
C ASP A 304 -6.66 -7.68 -26.42
N ASP A 305 -7.05 -7.64 -25.14
CA ASP A 305 -8.29 -8.21 -24.63
C ASP A 305 -9.47 -7.21 -24.62
N THR A 306 -9.20 -5.90 -24.49
CA THR A 306 -10.25 -4.88 -24.30
C THR A 306 -9.74 -3.45 -24.52
N ASP A 307 -10.67 -2.52 -24.78
CA ASP A 307 -10.43 -1.07 -24.77
C ASP A 307 -11.27 -0.38 -23.68
N GLU A 308 -11.02 0.93 -23.46
CA GLU A 308 -11.73 1.68 -22.42
C GLU A 308 -13.25 1.70 -22.64
N ALA A 309 -13.71 1.89 -23.87
CA ALA A 309 -15.13 1.98 -24.18
C ALA A 309 -15.86 0.66 -23.86
N THR A 310 -15.26 -0.46 -24.24
CA THR A 310 -15.75 -1.82 -23.98
C THR A 310 -15.71 -2.12 -22.49
N PHE A 311 -14.65 -1.72 -21.78
CA PHE A 311 -14.55 -1.89 -20.33
C PHE A 311 -15.66 -1.15 -19.59
N PHE A 312 -15.90 0.13 -19.91
CA PHE A 312 -16.96 0.91 -19.26
C PHE A 312 -18.36 0.39 -19.60
N ALA A 313 -18.63 0.05 -20.87
CA ALA A 313 -19.90 -0.54 -21.29
C ALA A 313 -20.18 -1.87 -20.57
N THR A 314 -19.14 -2.70 -20.39
CA THR A 314 -19.23 -3.96 -19.65
C THR A 314 -19.55 -3.70 -18.17
N CYS A 315 -18.84 -2.76 -17.53
CA CYS A 315 -19.06 -2.43 -16.13
C CYS A 315 -20.46 -1.85 -15.86
N GLU A 316 -21.01 -1.08 -16.81
CA GLU A 316 -22.38 -0.58 -16.74
C GLU A 316 -23.39 -1.72 -16.89
N THR A 317 -23.21 -2.59 -17.88
CA THR A 317 -24.11 -3.74 -18.12
C THR A 317 -24.12 -4.70 -16.94
N GLU A 318 -22.94 -5.01 -16.38
CA GLU A 318 -22.78 -5.95 -15.25
C GLU A 318 -22.93 -5.27 -13.87
N GLN A 319 -23.23 -3.96 -13.82
CA GLN A 319 -23.45 -3.19 -12.59
C GLN A 319 -22.26 -3.27 -11.60
N THR A 320 -21.04 -3.03 -12.10
CA THR A 320 -19.79 -3.09 -11.31
C THR A 320 -19.13 -1.71 -11.14
N PRO A 321 -19.75 -0.73 -10.45
CA PRO A 321 -19.21 0.63 -10.30
C PRO A 321 -17.90 0.68 -9.51
N ALA A 322 -17.63 -0.28 -8.63
CA ALA A 322 -16.35 -0.41 -7.93
C ALA A 322 -15.17 -0.64 -8.90
N ALA A 323 -15.37 -1.43 -9.96
CA ALA A 323 -14.35 -1.65 -10.99
C ALA A 323 -14.00 -0.36 -11.73
N VAL A 324 -15.03 0.43 -12.07
CA VAL A 324 -14.86 1.78 -12.65
C VAL A 324 -14.10 2.68 -11.67
N CYS A 325 -14.44 2.67 -10.38
CA CYS A 325 -13.72 3.43 -9.37
C CYS A 325 -12.23 3.09 -9.34
N PHE A 326 -11.88 1.81 -9.24
CA PHE A 326 -10.48 1.38 -9.23
C PHE A 326 -9.74 1.79 -10.50
N TYR A 327 -10.38 1.60 -11.66
CA TYR A 327 -9.83 2.02 -12.95
C TYR A 327 -9.51 3.52 -12.96
N GLN A 328 -10.48 4.36 -12.58
CA GLN A 328 -10.31 5.81 -12.60
C GLN A 328 -9.22 6.27 -11.63
N ILE A 329 -9.15 5.71 -10.41
CA ILE A 329 -8.09 6.04 -9.44
C ILE A 329 -6.71 5.74 -10.01
N CYS A 330 -6.55 4.56 -10.61
CA CYS A 330 -5.30 4.17 -11.26
C CYS A 330 -4.98 5.04 -12.49
N LYS A 331 -5.98 5.42 -13.27
CA LYS A 331 -5.82 6.33 -14.42
C LYS A 331 -5.38 7.72 -13.97
N VAL A 332 -5.93 8.27 -12.90
CA VAL A 332 -5.47 9.54 -12.29
C VAL A 332 -3.99 9.45 -11.93
N GLN A 333 -3.55 8.34 -11.33
CA GLN A 333 -2.13 8.13 -11.04
C GLN A 333 -1.26 8.15 -12.30
N ILE A 334 -1.65 7.40 -13.35
CA ILE A 334 -0.87 7.34 -14.60
C ILE A 334 -0.80 8.71 -15.29
N LEU A 335 -1.95 9.38 -15.39
CA LEU A 335 -2.08 10.73 -15.94
C LEU A 335 -1.13 11.71 -15.24
N TYR A 336 -1.11 11.67 -13.91
CA TYR A 336 -0.18 12.48 -13.12
C TYR A 336 1.29 12.12 -13.36
N LEU A 337 1.63 10.82 -13.40
CA LEU A 337 3.02 10.36 -13.63
C LEU A 337 3.56 10.79 -14.99
N TYR A 338 2.73 10.84 -16.03
CA TYR A 338 3.12 11.33 -17.36
C TYR A 338 2.89 12.84 -17.56
N GLU A 339 2.53 13.56 -16.50
CA GLU A 339 2.29 15.01 -16.49
C GLU A 339 1.13 15.48 -17.38
N GLN A 340 0.24 14.57 -17.78
CA GLN A 340 -1.02 14.90 -18.44
C GLN A 340 -2.14 14.91 -17.41
N LEU A 341 -2.30 16.04 -16.73
CA LEU A 341 -3.16 16.16 -15.55
C LEU A 341 -4.63 15.86 -15.88
N ALA A 342 -5.29 15.10 -15.00
CA ALA A 342 -6.72 14.86 -15.11
C ALA A 342 -7.52 16.15 -14.88
N GLU A 343 -8.59 16.33 -15.66
CA GLU A 343 -9.51 17.44 -15.48
C GLU A 343 -10.27 17.36 -14.16
N LEU A 344 -10.70 18.51 -13.63
CA LEU A 344 -11.43 18.58 -12.37
C LEU A 344 -12.72 17.74 -12.39
N SER A 345 -13.45 17.76 -13.51
CA SER A 345 -14.67 16.96 -13.71
C SER A 345 -14.42 15.45 -13.55
N TYR A 346 -13.27 14.97 -14.03
CA TYR A 346 -12.85 13.58 -13.89
C TYR A 346 -12.53 13.25 -12.42
N LEU A 347 -11.81 14.13 -11.72
CA LEU A 347 -11.53 13.97 -10.29
C LEU A 347 -12.82 13.95 -9.46
N GLU A 348 -13.75 14.86 -9.71
CA GLU A 348 -15.03 14.91 -9.00
C GLU A 348 -15.90 13.68 -9.25
N SER A 349 -15.94 13.17 -10.49
CA SER A 349 -16.64 11.94 -10.81
C SER A 349 -16.02 10.72 -10.12
N THR A 350 -14.69 10.62 -10.11
CA THR A 350 -13.94 9.58 -9.42
C THR A 350 -14.21 9.61 -7.91
N GLU A 351 -14.25 10.80 -7.32
CA GLU A 351 -14.52 10.98 -5.89
C GLU A 351 -15.90 10.42 -5.49
N LYS A 352 -16.94 10.68 -6.30
CA LYS A 352 -18.29 10.14 -6.04
C LYS A 352 -18.29 8.60 -6.03
N LEU A 353 -17.49 7.98 -6.91
CA LEU A 353 -17.39 6.53 -7.00
C LEU A 353 -16.67 5.89 -5.80
N THR A 354 -15.91 6.66 -5.00
CA THR A 354 -15.23 6.10 -3.81
C THR A 354 -16.19 5.51 -2.78
N SER A 355 -17.47 5.91 -2.81
CA SER A 355 -18.55 5.32 -2.00
C SER A 355 -18.78 3.82 -2.27
N TYR A 356 -18.36 3.29 -3.43
CA TYR A 356 -18.47 1.87 -3.78
C TYR A 356 -17.31 1.00 -3.30
N ILE A 357 -16.24 1.60 -2.75
CA ILE A 357 -15.07 0.89 -2.22
C ILE A 357 -14.74 1.33 -0.79
N PRO A 358 -15.74 1.39 0.11
CA PRO A 358 -15.57 2.01 1.41
C PRO A 358 -14.49 1.29 2.23
N GLY A 359 -13.63 2.07 2.86
CA GLY A 359 -12.53 1.58 3.69
C GLY A 359 -11.34 0.96 2.98
N ASN A 360 -11.36 0.83 1.65
CA ASN A 360 -10.21 0.35 0.90
C ASN A 360 -9.11 1.43 0.83
N ILE A 361 -7.84 1.02 0.86
CA ILE A 361 -6.70 1.95 0.80
C ILE A 361 -6.60 2.72 -0.53
N SER A 362 -7.28 2.28 -1.61
CA SER A 362 -7.48 3.05 -2.84
C SER A 362 -7.99 4.47 -2.57
N ILE A 363 -8.79 4.67 -1.51
CA ILE A 363 -9.28 6.00 -1.12
C ILE A 363 -8.11 6.93 -0.75
N ALA A 364 -7.12 6.42 -0.01
CA ALA A 364 -5.93 7.18 0.34
C ALA A 364 -5.05 7.45 -0.90
N LYS A 365 -4.98 6.48 -1.83
CA LYS A 365 -4.28 6.67 -3.12
C LYS A 365 -4.94 7.78 -3.94
N PHE A 366 -6.27 7.76 -4.06
CA PHE A 366 -7.01 8.79 -4.77
C PHE A 366 -6.80 10.17 -4.15
N ASN A 367 -6.94 10.29 -2.82
CA ASN A 367 -6.66 11.54 -2.10
C ASN A 367 -5.26 12.08 -2.42
N PHE A 368 -4.25 11.21 -2.38
CA PHE A 368 -2.86 11.58 -2.65
C PHE A 368 -2.67 12.13 -4.08
N TYR A 369 -3.11 11.42 -5.11
CA TYR A 369 -2.96 11.92 -6.50
C TYR A 369 -3.92 13.04 -6.86
N GLN A 370 -5.11 13.11 -6.26
CA GLN A 370 -5.99 14.27 -6.41
C GLN A 370 -5.26 15.52 -5.88
N SER A 371 -4.63 15.43 -4.71
CA SER A 371 -3.88 16.55 -4.13
C SER A 371 -2.70 16.96 -5.00
N LEU A 372 -1.89 16.01 -5.45
CA LEU A 372 -0.76 16.31 -6.32
C LEU A 372 -1.20 16.90 -7.68
N THR A 373 -2.31 16.41 -8.25
CA THR A 373 -2.88 16.93 -9.50
C THR A 373 -3.36 18.37 -9.31
N LEU A 374 -4.07 18.67 -8.21
CA LEU A 374 -4.52 20.03 -7.89
C LEU A 374 -3.35 21.00 -7.66
N VAL A 375 -2.27 20.55 -7.01
CA VAL A 375 -1.04 21.37 -6.88
C VAL A 375 -0.43 21.66 -8.25
N ALA A 376 -0.41 20.68 -9.14
CA ALA A 376 0.15 20.86 -10.48
C ALA A 376 -0.71 21.79 -11.38
N LEU A 377 -2.03 21.77 -11.22
CA LEU A 377 -2.96 22.67 -11.92
C LEU A 377 -2.94 24.11 -11.35
N TYR A 378 -2.62 24.27 -10.07
CA TYR A 378 -2.71 25.55 -9.35
C TYR A 378 -2.07 26.76 -10.05
N PRO A 379 -0.84 26.69 -10.61
CA PRO A 379 -0.19 27.85 -11.21
C PRO A 379 -0.87 28.37 -12.49
N GLN A 380 -1.65 27.53 -13.17
CA GLN A 380 -2.33 27.87 -14.43
C GLN A 380 -3.82 28.24 -14.22
N ALA A 381 -4.32 28.05 -13.00
CA ALA A 381 -5.72 28.25 -12.65
C ALA A 381 -6.06 29.72 -12.38
N SER A 382 -7.33 30.09 -12.58
CA SER A 382 -7.85 31.40 -12.17
C SER A 382 -7.83 31.57 -10.65
N GLU A 383 -7.91 32.81 -10.14
CA GLU A 383 -7.95 33.06 -8.69
C GLU A 383 -9.11 32.36 -7.97
N ILE A 384 -10.24 32.16 -8.66
CA ILE A 384 -11.41 31.45 -8.12
C ILE A 384 -11.10 29.96 -7.99
N GLU A 385 -10.54 29.36 -9.04
CA GLU A 385 -10.14 27.95 -9.05
C GLU A 385 -9.01 27.69 -8.05
N GLN A 386 -8.02 28.57 -7.94
CA GLN A 386 -6.95 28.47 -6.93
C GLN A 386 -7.51 28.40 -5.50
N LYS A 387 -8.53 29.21 -5.16
CA LYS A 387 -9.19 29.12 -3.85
C LYS A 387 -9.90 27.78 -3.66
N GLN A 388 -10.60 27.29 -4.69
CA GLN A 388 -11.27 25.98 -4.64
C GLN A 388 -10.26 24.84 -4.47
N TYR A 389 -9.17 24.87 -5.22
CA TYR A 389 -8.10 23.88 -5.15
C TYR A 389 -7.45 23.89 -3.77
N TRP A 390 -7.16 25.08 -3.23
CA TRP A 390 -6.57 25.19 -1.88
C TRP A 390 -7.48 24.62 -0.79
N GLN A 391 -8.78 24.93 -0.81
CA GLN A 391 -9.75 24.35 0.13
C GLN A 391 -9.79 22.82 0.04
N LYS A 392 -9.74 22.28 -1.18
CA LYS A 392 -9.72 20.83 -1.40
C LYS A 392 -8.41 20.21 -0.90
N LEU A 393 -7.28 20.87 -1.13
CA LEU A 393 -5.97 20.46 -0.64
C LEU A 393 -5.94 20.41 0.89
N GLU A 394 -6.47 21.43 1.58
CA GLU A 394 -6.56 21.46 3.04
C GLU A 394 -7.40 20.28 3.57
N ALA A 395 -8.57 20.03 2.97
CA ALA A 395 -9.42 18.90 3.36
C ALA A 395 -8.73 17.55 3.12
N ASN A 396 -8.04 17.39 1.99
CA ASN A 396 -7.30 16.18 1.68
C ASN A 396 -6.13 15.97 2.64
N GLN A 397 -5.41 17.05 2.98
CA GLN A 397 -4.25 17.03 3.86
C GLN A 397 -4.64 16.72 5.32
N GLN A 398 -5.81 17.19 5.77
CA GLN A 398 -6.36 16.80 7.07
C GLN A 398 -6.64 15.29 7.14
N ARG A 399 -7.23 14.70 6.09
CA ARG A 399 -7.46 13.24 6.02
C ARG A 399 -6.14 12.46 5.99
N LEU A 400 -5.17 12.86 5.16
CA LEU A 400 -3.85 12.24 5.12
C LEU A 400 -3.14 12.33 6.48
N LYS A 401 -3.28 13.44 7.20
CA LYS A 401 -2.73 13.60 8.54
C LYS A 401 -3.35 12.62 9.53
N GLN A 402 -4.68 12.51 9.55
CA GLN A 402 -5.38 11.55 10.41
C GLN A 402 -4.89 10.11 10.14
N TRP A 403 -4.71 9.73 8.88
CA TRP A 403 -4.21 8.40 8.53
C TRP A 403 -2.73 8.23 8.90
N ALA A 404 -1.88 9.23 8.68
CA ALA A 404 -0.48 9.21 9.10
C ALA A 404 -0.31 9.15 10.63
N ASP A 405 -1.23 9.74 11.39
CA ASP A 405 -1.24 9.62 12.86
C ASP A 405 -1.60 8.22 13.34
N ASN A 406 -2.48 7.53 12.62
CA ASN A 406 -2.87 6.16 12.94
C ASN A 406 -1.84 5.12 12.45
N CYS A 407 -1.25 5.32 11.28
CA CYS A 407 -0.28 4.42 10.66
C CYS A 407 0.78 5.23 9.89
N PRO A 408 1.81 5.76 10.57
CA PRO A 408 2.86 6.54 9.91
C PRO A 408 3.58 5.71 8.83
N ASP A 409 3.74 4.40 9.06
CA ASP A 409 4.39 3.47 8.13
C ASP A 409 3.78 3.50 6.72
N ASN A 410 2.46 3.65 6.58
CA ASN A 410 1.80 3.62 5.26
C ASN A 410 1.57 5.01 4.65
N PHE A 411 1.44 6.05 5.48
CA PHE A 411 0.88 7.33 5.05
C PHE A 411 1.76 8.55 5.32
N LEU A 412 2.79 8.46 6.18
CA LEU A 412 3.62 9.61 6.54
C LEU A 412 4.32 10.21 5.32
N HIS A 413 4.92 9.38 4.46
CA HIS A 413 5.60 9.86 3.25
C HIS A 413 4.65 10.56 2.28
N LYS A 414 3.39 10.11 2.18
CA LYS A 414 2.36 10.77 1.35
C LYS A 414 1.98 12.13 1.91
N TYR A 415 1.75 12.20 3.23
CA TYR A 415 1.47 13.46 3.92
C TYR A 415 2.63 14.47 3.74
N LEU A 416 3.87 14.03 3.97
CA LEU A 416 5.06 14.87 3.82
C LEU A 416 5.23 15.36 2.37
N LEU A 417 5.04 14.49 1.39
CA LEU A 417 5.20 14.85 -0.03
C LEU A 417 4.16 15.86 -0.50
N VAL A 418 2.88 15.67 -0.13
CA VAL A 418 1.84 16.68 -0.44
C VAL A 418 2.11 17.99 0.29
N THR A 419 2.58 17.94 1.55
CA THR A 419 2.98 19.15 2.28
C THR A 419 4.10 19.89 1.56
N ALA A 420 5.12 19.17 1.09
CA ALA A 420 6.24 19.74 0.33
C ALA A 420 5.75 20.46 -0.92
N GLU A 421 4.85 19.83 -1.68
CA GLU A 421 4.25 20.40 -2.89
C GLU A 421 3.38 21.64 -2.59
N MET A 422 2.57 21.62 -1.52
CA MET A 422 1.78 22.79 -1.08
C MET A 422 2.67 23.98 -0.66
N ILE A 423 3.76 23.70 0.06
CA ILE A 423 4.75 24.73 0.48
C ILE A 423 5.51 25.26 -0.74
N ARG A 424 5.82 24.40 -1.71
CA ARG A 424 6.46 24.75 -2.97
C ARG A 424 5.64 25.80 -3.73
N ILE A 425 4.36 25.55 -3.97
CA ILE A 425 3.48 26.54 -4.66
C ILE A 425 3.23 27.81 -3.84
N SER A 426 3.46 27.77 -2.52
CA SER A 426 3.39 28.94 -1.64
C SER A 426 4.69 29.78 -1.63
N GLY A 427 5.71 29.40 -2.40
CA GLY A 427 6.96 30.15 -2.56
C GLY A 427 8.01 29.94 -1.46
N LYS A 428 7.82 28.96 -0.56
CA LYS A 428 8.73 28.67 0.57
C LYS A 428 9.66 27.48 0.28
N TRP A 429 10.45 27.60 -0.79
CA TRP A 429 11.20 26.50 -1.40
C TRP A 429 12.17 25.78 -0.46
N TYR A 430 12.83 26.50 0.47
CA TYR A 430 13.75 25.91 1.43
C TYR A 430 13.08 24.93 2.40
N GLU A 431 11.85 25.24 2.83
CA GLU A 431 11.05 24.35 3.68
C GLU A 431 10.59 23.11 2.89
N ALA A 432 10.23 23.30 1.62
CA ALA A 432 9.81 22.20 0.74
C ALA A 432 10.92 21.16 0.52
N VAL A 433 12.17 21.60 0.29
CA VAL A 433 13.34 20.70 0.11
C VAL A 433 13.49 19.74 1.28
N ASN A 434 13.46 20.24 2.52
CA ASN A 434 13.58 19.40 3.71
C ASN A 434 12.42 18.39 3.83
N LEU A 435 11.21 18.75 3.40
CA LEU A 435 10.07 17.83 3.40
C LEU A 435 10.16 16.76 2.31
N TYR A 436 10.71 17.07 1.14
CA TYR A 436 10.99 16.04 0.13
C TYR A 436 11.96 15.00 0.65
N ASP A 437 13.06 15.42 1.30
CA ASP A 437 14.04 14.47 1.86
C ASP A 437 13.42 13.58 2.96
N GLN A 438 12.58 14.16 3.82
CA GLN A 438 11.83 13.38 4.81
C GLN A 438 10.84 12.41 4.16
N ALA A 439 10.13 12.83 3.11
CA ALA A 439 9.20 11.96 2.38
C ALA A 439 9.94 10.81 1.68
N ILE A 440 11.08 11.08 1.04
CA ILE A 440 11.95 10.08 0.41
C ILE A 440 12.46 9.07 1.44
N LYS A 441 12.97 9.56 2.58
CA LYS A 441 13.46 8.70 3.66
C LYS A 441 12.34 7.81 4.22
N SER A 442 11.19 8.40 4.53
CA SER A 442 10.03 7.66 5.06
C SER A 442 9.52 6.61 4.06
N ALA A 443 9.43 6.94 2.77
CA ALA A 443 9.02 5.99 1.74
C ALA A 443 10.01 4.83 1.60
N ARG A 444 11.32 5.11 1.64
CA ARG A 444 12.38 4.10 1.56
C ARG A 444 12.36 3.16 2.75
N GLU A 445 12.30 3.70 3.98
CA GLU A 445 12.29 2.90 5.22
C GLU A 445 11.10 1.93 5.26
N GLN A 446 9.98 2.32 4.64
CA GLN A 446 8.75 1.53 4.59
C GLN A 446 8.59 0.76 3.26
N GLU A 447 9.60 0.82 2.39
CA GLU A 447 9.69 0.11 1.10
C GLU A 447 8.57 0.46 0.08
N PHE A 448 8.06 1.69 0.10
CA PHE A 448 7.15 2.21 -0.93
C PHE A 448 7.95 2.77 -2.12
N ILE A 449 8.59 1.88 -2.88
CA ILE A 449 9.56 2.23 -3.95
C ILE A 449 9.01 3.19 -5.02
N GLN A 450 7.74 3.05 -5.37
CA GLN A 450 7.02 3.90 -6.32
C GLN A 450 6.80 5.32 -5.78
N ASP A 451 6.52 5.44 -4.48
CA ASP A 451 6.34 6.75 -3.85
C ASP A 451 7.71 7.40 -3.56
N GLU A 452 8.75 6.60 -3.25
CA GLU A 452 10.14 7.06 -3.18
C GLU A 452 10.58 7.62 -4.55
N ALA A 453 10.34 6.89 -5.64
CA ALA A 453 10.68 7.31 -6.99
C ALA A 453 9.99 8.64 -7.34
N LEU A 454 8.69 8.75 -7.05
CA LEU A 454 7.92 9.97 -7.28
C LEU A 454 8.43 11.13 -6.42
N ALA A 455 8.74 10.91 -5.14
CA ALA A 455 9.26 11.95 -4.26
C ALA A 455 10.63 12.48 -4.75
N ASN A 456 11.49 11.60 -5.26
CA ASN A 456 12.74 12.00 -5.91
C ASN A 456 12.47 12.81 -7.19
N GLU A 457 11.52 12.39 -8.04
CA GLU A 457 11.17 13.13 -9.26
C GLU A 457 10.67 14.55 -8.95
N LEU A 458 9.81 14.69 -7.93
CA LEU A 458 9.28 15.99 -7.50
C LEU A 458 10.36 16.88 -6.85
N ALA A 459 11.25 16.29 -6.04
CA ALA A 459 12.42 17.00 -5.52
C ALA A 459 13.32 17.52 -6.65
N ALA A 460 13.57 16.70 -7.67
CA ALA A 460 14.33 17.11 -8.84
C ALA A 460 13.68 18.29 -9.56
N LYS A 461 12.36 18.21 -9.83
CA LYS A 461 11.60 19.30 -10.46
C LYS A 461 11.68 20.59 -9.66
N CYS A 462 11.63 20.52 -8.32
CA CYS A 462 11.84 21.66 -7.45
C CYS A 462 13.24 22.29 -7.64
N TRP A 463 14.30 21.47 -7.65
CA TRP A 463 15.67 21.94 -7.90
C TRP A 463 15.87 22.53 -9.30
N LEU A 464 15.21 21.98 -10.32
CA LEU A 464 15.23 22.53 -11.68
C LEU A 464 14.56 23.90 -11.73
N ALA A 465 13.42 24.07 -11.06
CA ALA A 465 12.75 25.37 -10.97
C ALA A 465 13.62 26.44 -10.28
N LEU A 466 14.54 26.03 -9.40
CA LEU A 466 15.54 26.90 -8.75
C LEU A 466 16.83 27.10 -9.57
N GLY A 467 16.93 26.51 -10.77
CA GLY A 467 18.14 26.59 -11.61
C GLY A 467 19.33 25.79 -11.08
N LYS A 468 19.10 24.79 -10.23
CA LYS A 468 20.12 23.98 -9.55
C LYS A 468 20.23 22.57 -10.16
N ALA A 469 20.71 22.52 -11.40
CA ALA A 469 20.73 21.30 -12.21
C ALA A 469 21.54 20.13 -11.61
N GLU A 470 22.67 20.41 -10.95
CA GLU A 470 23.52 19.37 -10.32
C GLU A 470 22.77 18.58 -9.24
N PHE A 471 22.01 19.28 -8.40
CA PHE A 471 21.17 18.63 -7.39
C PHE A 471 20.02 17.86 -8.03
N ALA A 472 19.35 18.46 -9.02
CA ALA A 472 18.28 17.80 -9.75
C ALA A 472 18.73 16.48 -10.40
N GLN A 473 19.93 16.44 -10.97
CA GLN A 473 20.49 15.24 -11.57
C GLN A 473 20.58 14.06 -10.59
N ILE A 474 20.97 14.31 -9.33
CA ILE A 474 21.08 13.28 -8.29
C ILE A 474 19.71 12.65 -8.03
N TYR A 475 18.68 13.49 -7.85
CA TYR A 475 17.32 13.01 -7.59
C TYR A 475 16.70 12.34 -8.83
N LEU A 476 16.95 12.82 -10.05
CA LEU A 476 16.47 12.18 -11.27
C LEU A 476 17.04 10.77 -11.46
N LYS A 477 18.33 10.57 -11.18
CA LYS A 477 18.96 9.24 -11.23
C LYS A 477 18.31 8.27 -10.24
N LYS A 478 18.01 8.74 -9.02
CA LYS A 478 17.31 7.96 -7.99
C LYS A 478 15.85 7.67 -8.39
N ALA A 479 15.14 8.65 -8.92
CA ALA A 479 13.78 8.47 -9.43
C ALA A 479 13.72 7.41 -10.54
N ARG A 480 14.63 7.51 -11.52
CA ARG A 480 14.81 6.53 -12.59
C ARG A 480 15.05 5.12 -12.03
N GLN A 481 16.00 4.98 -11.11
CA GLN A 481 16.30 3.70 -10.47
C GLN A 481 15.09 3.13 -9.72
N GLY A 482 14.36 3.98 -8.98
CA GLY A 482 13.16 3.57 -8.26
C GLY A 482 12.05 3.08 -9.20
N TYR A 483 11.78 3.80 -10.29
CA TYR A 483 10.82 3.35 -11.31
C TYR A 483 11.26 2.06 -12.00
N GLN A 484 12.56 1.89 -12.24
CA GLN A 484 13.12 0.66 -12.80
C GLN A 484 12.92 -0.54 -11.85
N LEU A 485 13.21 -0.38 -10.55
CA LEU A 485 13.00 -1.41 -9.53
C LEU A 485 11.52 -1.75 -9.34
N TRP A 486 10.65 -0.73 -9.41
CA TRP A 486 9.20 -0.92 -9.41
C TRP A 486 8.70 -1.66 -10.67
N GLY A 487 9.47 -1.64 -11.76
CA GLY A 487 9.13 -2.26 -13.03
C GLY A 487 8.30 -1.37 -13.96
N ALA A 488 8.19 -0.06 -13.67
CA ALA A 488 7.45 0.89 -14.49
C ALA A 488 8.26 1.33 -15.71
N LYS A 489 8.52 0.38 -16.61
CA LYS A 489 9.35 0.55 -17.81
C LYS A 489 8.94 1.79 -18.62
N ARG A 490 7.65 1.98 -18.87
CA ARG A 490 7.17 3.14 -19.65
C ARG A 490 7.49 4.47 -18.98
N LYS A 491 7.40 4.53 -17.65
CA LYS A 491 7.76 5.74 -16.90
C LYS A 491 9.27 5.99 -16.88
N VAL A 492 10.08 4.94 -16.93
CA VAL A 492 11.54 5.07 -17.12
C VAL A 492 11.84 5.67 -18.50
N GLU A 493 11.21 5.15 -19.56
CA GLU A 493 11.36 5.66 -20.94
C GLU A 493 10.92 7.13 -21.05
N ASP A 494 9.75 7.50 -20.47
CA ASP A 494 9.29 8.90 -20.38
C ASP A 494 10.31 9.82 -19.70
N LEU A 495 10.93 9.36 -18.61
CA LEU A 495 11.90 10.15 -17.87
C LEU A 495 13.22 10.31 -18.66
N GLU A 496 13.68 9.25 -19.32
CA GLU A 496 14.88 9.27 -20.18
C GLU A 496 14.72 10.15 -21.42
N GLU A 497 13.50 10.21 -21.99
CA GLU A 497 13.18 11.10 -23.11
C GLU A 497 13.13 12.58 -22.67
N LYS A 498 12.62 12.87 -21.48
CA LYS A 498 12.56 14.24 -20.93
C LYS A 498 13.91 14.79 -20.48
N TYR A 499 14.80 13.92 -20.00
CA TYR A 499 16.09 14.32 -19.44
C TYR A 499 17.29 13.54 -20.03
N PRO A 500 17.45 13.52 -21.37
CA PRO A 500 18.47 12.69 -22.01
C PRO A 500 19.90 13.07 -21.62
N GLN A 501 20.14 14.35 -21.37
CA GLN A 501 21.43 14.88 -20.91
C GLN A 501 21.90 14.32 -19.56
N TRP A 502 21.00 13.78 -18.76
CA TRP A 502 21.32 13.32 -17.40
C TRP A 502 21.12 11.83 -17.19
N LEU A 503 20.25 11.22 -17.99
CA LEU A 503 19.84 9.83 -17.86
C LEU A 503 20.31 8.95 -19.02
N THR A 504 20.55 9.53 -20.19
CA THR A 504 20.81 8.78 -21.44
C THR A 504 22.15 9.11 -22.08
N GLN A 505 22.86 10.15 -21.61
CA GLN A 505 24.26 10.43 -21.99
C GLN A 505 25.24 9.35 -21.48
N ASN A 506 25.21 8.23 -22.19
CA ASN A 506 26.33 7.48 -22.73
C ASN A 506 27.50 7.09 -21.78
N GLU A 507 27.30 5.98 -21.06
CA GLU A 507 28.35 4.95 -20.89
C GLU A 507 28.98 4.54 -22.24
N SER A 508 28.23 4.70 -23.35
CA SER A 508 28.65 4.37 -24.72
C SER A 508 29.59 5.40 -25.39
N GLU A 509 29.72 6.62 -24.88
CA GLU A 509 30.73 7.61 -25.33
C GLU A 509 32.07 7.39 -24.64
N ARG A 510 32.07 6.76 -23.47
CA ARG A 510 33.29 6.17 -22.88
C ARG A 510 33.77 4.94 -23.66
N GLN A 511 32.90 4.25 -24.40
CA GLN A 511 33.27 3.05 -25.17
C GLN A 511 33.72 3.33 -26.61
N LYS A 512 33.33 4.46 -27.22
CA LYS A 512 33.72 4.79 -28.62
C LYS A 512 35.13 5.37 -28.78
N THR A 513 35.86 5.63 -27.69
CA THR A 513 37.30 5.96 -27.74
C THR A 513 38.21 4.72 -27.66
N ILE A 514 37.65 3.50 -27.58
CA ILE A 514 38.38 2.23 -27.35
C ILE A 514 38.39 1.33 -28.59
N THR A 515 38.56 1.90 -29.79
CA THR A 515 38.91 1.12 -30.99
C THR A 515 40.17 1.67 -31.62
N ASN A 516 41.30 1.46 -30.94
CA ASN A 516 42.61 1.28 -31.56
C ASN A 516 43.32 0.14 -30.82
N PRO A 517 43.82 -0.91 -31.50
CA PRO A 517 44.30 -2.11 -30.85
C PRO A 517 45.75 -1.99 -30.39
N VAL A 518 45.98 -2.45 -29.15
CA VAL A 518 47.18 -3.14 -28.65
C VAL A 518 48.45 -2.29 -28.45
N THR A 519 48.72 -1.88 -27.20
CA THR A 519 49.84 -2.43 -26.37
C THR A 519 49.77 -1.94 -24.92
N THR A 520 50.18 -2.80 -23.98
CA THR A 520 50.46 -2.59 -22.54
C THR A 520 49.27 -2.37 -21.56
N THR A 521 48.85 -3.46 -20.91
CA THR A 521 48.05 -3.51 -19.67
C THR A 521 49.00 -3.40 -18.46
N SER A 522 48.77 -2.59 -17.42
CA SER A 522 47.51 -2.37 -16.70
C SER A 522 47.47 -0.98 -16.04
N ARG A 523 46.39 -0.23 -16.30
CA ARG A 523 45.95 0.92 -15.50
C ARG A 523 44.44 0.80 -15.28
N ASN A 524 44.07 0.32 -14.09
CA ASN A 524 42.74 0.50 -13.52
C ASN A 524 42.73 1.86 -12.81
N SER A 525 42.09 2.86 -13.40
CA SER A 525 41.84 4.14 -12.73
C SER A 525 40.60 4.83 -13.31
N GLY A 526 39.45 4.17 -13.19
CA GLY A 526 38.14 4.70 -13.60
C GLY A 526 37.03 4.55 -12.54
N GLU A 527 37.29 3.90 -11.42
CA GLU A 527 36.31 3.68 -10.34
C GLU A 527 36.49 4.60 -9.12
N ALA A 528 37.31 5.64 -9.23
CA ALA A 528 37.28 6.73 -8.26
C ALA A 528 36.09 7.64 -8.57
N LEU A 529 34.89 7.25 -8.11
CA LEU A 529 33.91 8.21 -7.61
C LEU A 529 34.68 9.24 -6.78
N ASP A 530 34.38 10.53 -6.90
CA ASP A 530 35.06 11.58 -6.14
C ASP A 530 34.81 11.40 -4.63
N PHE A 531 35.60 10.52 -4.01
CA PHE A 531 35.54 10.11 -2.62
C PHE A 531 35.85 11.29 -1.70
N ALA A 532 36.64 12.25 -2.17
CA ALA A 532 36.91 13.51 -1.48
C ALA A 532 35.64 14.36 -1.38
N ALA A 533 34.83 14.43 -2.44
CA ALA A 533 33.55 15.14 -2.41
C ALA A 533 32.52 14.48 -1.47
N VAL A 534 32.44 13.14 -1.47
CA VAL A 534 31.56 12.38 -0.55
C VAL A 534 31.99 12.55 0.91
N MET A 535 33.30 12.58 1.19
CA MET A 535 33.84 12.81 2.53
C MET A 535 33.59 14.22 3.03
N LYS A 536 33.81 15.22 2.17
CA LYS A 536 33.57 16.63 2.51
C LYS A 536 32.10 16.90 2.80
N ALA A 537 31.20 16.29 2.02
CA ALA A 537 29.76 16.34 2.28
C ALA A 537 29.40 15.64 3.61
N SER A 538 29.98 14.48 3.91
CA SER A 538 29.72 13.73 5.15
C SER A 538 30.22 14.47 6.40
N GLN A 539 31.40 15.12 6.32
CA GLN A 539 31.95 16.00 7.38
C GLN A 539 31.09 17.25 7.62
N THR A 540 30.47 17.78 6.56
CA THR A 540 29.65 19.00 6.65
C THR A 540 28.24 18.69 7.19
N ILE A 541 27.74 17.47 6.99
CA ILE A 541 26.32 17.11 7.17
C ILE A 541 26.08 16.17 8.37
N SER A 542 27.08 15.51 8.96
CA SER A 542 26.88 14.53 10.04
C SER A 542 27.90 14.60 11.18
N GLY A 543 27.45 14.28 12.40
CA GLY A 543 28.29 14.18 13.59
C GLY A 543 29.34 13.07 13.46
N GLU A 544 30.46 13.21 14.17
CA GLU A 544 31.69 12.39 14.10
C GLU A 544 31.43 10.86 14.05
N ILE A 545 30.38 10.40 14.73
CA ILE A 545 29.97 8.99 14.82
C ILE A 545 29.62 8.36 13.46
N VAL A 546 29.02 9.10 12.53
CA VAL A 546 28.60 8.55 11.21
C VAL A 546 29.79 8.44 10.26
N LEU A 547 30.74 9.38 10.35
CA LEU A 547 31.95 9.40 9.53
C LEU A 547 32.91 8.27 9.89
N GLU A 548 33.09 8.01 11.20
CA GLU A 548 33.93 6.92 11.71
C GLU A 548 33.43 5.54 11.23
N GLN A 549 32.11 5.30 11.28
CA GLN A 549 31.52 4.03 10.81
C GLN A 549 31.63 3.85 9.28
N LEU A 550 31.50 4.94 8.52
CA LEU A 550 31.67 4.93 7.08
C LEU A 550 33.13 4.59 6.72
N LEU A 551 34.09 5.26 7.35
CA LEU A 551 35.53 5.01 7.20
C LEU A 551 35.88 3.57 7.53
N GLN A 552 35.34 3.03 8.62
CA GLN A 552 35.59 1.64 9.02
C GLN A 552 35.14 0.65 7.95
N ARG A 553 33.92 0.79 7.41
CA ARG A 553 33.40 -0.09 6.35
C ARG A 553 34.18 0.04 5.04
N LEU A 554 34.55 1.27 4.68
CA LEU A 554 35.34 1.54 3.47
C LEU A 554 36.73 0.90 3.56
N MET A 555 37.49 1.17 4.63
CA MET A 555 38.83 0.61 4.83
C MET A 555 38.81 -0.91 4.85
N THR A 556 37.82 -1.52 5.52
CA THR A 556 37.67 -2.98 5.55
C THR A 556 37.46 -3.55 4.15
N THR A 557 36.63 -2.90 3.33
CA THR A 557 36.33 -3.34 1.96
C THR A 557 37.55 -3.18 1.05
N VAL A 558 38.21 -2.02 1.09
CA VAL A 558 39.36 -1.71 0.22
C VAL A 558 40.56 -2.62 0.52
N ILE A 559 40.86 -2.83 1.81
CA ILE A 559 41.95 -3.73 2.23
C ILE A 559 41.66 -5.17 1.80
N ALA A 560 40.43 -5.64 1.99
CA ALA A 560 40.02 -6.98 1.58
C ALA A 560 40.06 -7.17 0.05
N SER A 561 39.59 -6.19 -0.72
CA SER A 561 39.62 -6.24 -2.19
C SER A 561 41.02 -6.11 -2.76
N ALA A 562 41.93 -5.40 -2.09
CA ALA A 562 43.34 -5.30 -2.48
C ALA A 562 44.18 -6.50 -2.05
N GLY A 563 43.65 -7.40 -1.22
CA GLY A 563 44.41 -8.49 -0.61
C GLY A 563 45.52 -8.00 0.33
N ALA A 564 45.42 -6.75 0.82
CA ALA A 564 46.42 -6.12 1.67
C ALA A 564 46.26 -6.54 3.14
N GLN A 565 47.34 -6.46 3.92
CA GLN A 565 47.30 -6.70 5.37
C GLN A 565 47.05 -5.41 6.17
N GLN A 566 47.34 -4.26 5.57
CA GLN A 566 47.19 -2.94 6.17
C GLN A 566 46.90 -1.91 5.08
N GLY A 567 46.16 -0.85 5.42
CA GLY A 567 45.85 0.25 4.50
C GLY A 567 45.68 1.56 5.25
N PHE A 568 45.99 2.66 4.58
CA PHE A 568 45.90 4.02 5.12
C PHE A 568 45.10 4.92 4.18
N LEU A 569 44.26 5.79 4.74
CA LEU A 569 43.60 6.88 4.03
C LEU A 569 44.33 8.19 4.32
N LEU A 570 44.78 8.84 3.25
CA LEU A 570 45.48 10.12 3.29
C LEU A 570 44.59 11.21 2.71
N LEU A 571 44.43 12.33 3.44
CA LEU A 571 43.74 13.53 2.95
C LEU A 571 44.67 14.74 3.02
N GLU A 572 44.52 15.66 2.09
CA GLU A 572 45.23 16.94 2.10
C GLU A 572 44.47 17.93 3.00
N GLN A 573 45.13 18.45 4.02
CA GLN A 573 44.64 19.51 4.89
C GLN A 573 45.64 20.66 4.90
N GLU A 574 45.19 21.85 4.50
CA GLU A 574 46.00 23.08 4.49
C GLU A 574 47.38 22.92 3.78
N GLY A 575 47.43 22.13 2.70
CA GLY A 575 48.64 21.89 1.91
C GLY A 575 49.57 20.79 2.46
N ASN A 576 49.14 20.04 3.49
CA ASN A 576 49.88 18.91 4.04
C ASN A 576 49.05 17.61 3.98
N TRP A 577 49.70 16.49 3.69
CA TRP A 577 49.05 15.17 3.74
C TRP A 577 49.00 14.65 5.18
N VAL A 578 47.81 14.24 5.61
CA VAL A 578 47.57 13.66 6.93
C VAL A 578 46.89 12.29 6.82
N ILE A 579 47.20 11.41 7.76
CA ILE A 579 46.55 10.10 7.93
C ILE A 579 45.22 10.32 8.66
N GLU A 580 44.14 10.00 7.96
CA GLU A 580 42.76 10.16 8.46
C GLU A 580 42.13 8.83 8.87
N ALA A 581 42.61 7.72 8.32
CA ALA A 581 42.22 6.40 8.80
C ALA A 581 43.32 5.37 8.58
N GLU A 582 43.44 4.44 9.52
CA GLU A 582 44.29 3.26 9.42
C GLU A 582 43.43 2.00 9.62
N GLY A 583 43.56 1.04 8.70
CA GLY A 583 42.98 -0.29 8.82
C GLY A 583 44.05 -1.37 8.79
N VAL A 584 43.96 -2.35 9.70
CA VAL A 584 44.85 -3.52 9.77
C VAL A 584 44.00 -4.78 9.83
N VAL A 585 44.28 -5.75 8.95
CA VAL A 585 43.64 -7.07 8.98
C VAL A 585 44.03 -7.76 10.30
N ASN A 586 43.04 -8.09 11.14
CA ASN A 586 43.11 -8.65 12.51
C ASN A 586 43.00 -7.66 13.69
N ARG A 587 42.77 -6.36 13.47
CA ARG A 587 42.25 -5.45 14.50
C ARG A 587 40.78 -5.14 14.21
N GLU A 588 39.87 -5.44 15.13
CA GLU A 588 38.42 -5.18 14.96
C GLU A 588 38.06 -3.68 14.90
N ARG A 589 39.01 -2.78 15.21
CA ARG A 589 38.84 -1.34 15.12
C ARG A 589 39.76 -0.73 14.07
N VAL A 590 39.15 -0.04 13.11
CA VAL A 590 39.80 0.96 12.26
C VAL A 590 40.00 2.20 13.12
N THR A 591 41.21 2.74 13.16
CA THR A 591 41.49 3.98 13.87
C THR A 591 41.23 5.13 12.89
N ALA A 592 40.13 5.87 13.10
CA ALA A 592 39.72 6.98 12.26
C ALA A 592 39.97 8.33 12.94
N MET A 593 40.04 9.40 12.15
CA MET A 593 40.09 10.80 12.58
C MET A 593 41.32 11.15 13.43
N GLN A 594 42.49 10.66 13.05
CA GLN A 594 43.71 10.96 13.82
C GLN A 594 44.41 12.26 13.37
N SER A 595 44.14 12.73 12.14
CA SER A 595 44.82 13.86 11.48
C SER A 595 46.34 13.86 11.74
N ILE A 596 46.96 12.68 11.66
CA ILE A 596 48.37 12.48 11.99
C ILE A 596 49.20 12.90 10.77
N PRO A 597 50.17 13.81 10.89
CA PRO A 597 51.07 14.14 9.80
C PRO A 597 51.81 12.89 9.30
N ILE A 598 51.97 12.73 7.98
CA ILE A 598 52.70 11.58 7.40
C ILE A 598 54.18 11.50 7.83
N THR A 599 54.72 12.57 8.40
CA THR A 599 56.08 12.63 8.99
C THR A 599 56.15 12.07 10.42
N THR A 600 55.03 11.59 10.96
CA THR A 600 54.97 11.08 12.32
C THR A 600 55.71 9.74 12.42
N VAL A 601 56.56 9.67 13.44
CA VAL A 601 57.39 8.51 13.74
C VAL A 601 56.69 7.66 14.80
N ASP A 602 56.64 6.35 14.60
CA ASP A 602 56.14 5.43 15.61
C ASP A 602 57.03 5.50 16.87
N PRO A 603 56.48 5.83 18.05
CA PRO A 603 57.24 6.01 19.28
C PRO A 603 57.94 4.73 19.77
N THR A 604 57.57 3.55 19.25
CA THR A 604 58.18 2.27 19.64
C THR A 604 59.31 1.82 18.71
N SER A 605 59.17 2.03 17.41
CA SER A 605 60.16 1.64 16.40
C SER A 605 61.11 2.77 15.98
N ASN A 606 60.77 4.03 16.31
CA ASN A 606 61.49 5.23 15.89
C ASN A 606 61.64 5.35 14.36
N LEU A 607 60.70 4.75 13.62
CA LEU A 607 60.60 4.78 12.15
C LEU A 607 59.31 5.51 11.71
N PRO A 608 59.31 6.16 10.53
CA PRO A 608 58.09 6.75 9.96
C PRO A 608 57.00 5.70 9.77
N LEU A 609 55.74 6.07 10.01
CA LEU A 609 54.58 5.18 9.79
C LEU A 609 54.36 4.85 8.30
N LEU A 610 54.80 5.74 7.40
CA LEU A 610 54.68 5.64 5.96
C LEU A 610 55.93 6.19 5.28
N SER A 611 56.29 5.63 4.13
CA SER A 611 57.29 6.23 3.24
C SER A 611 56.79 7.57 2.70
N THR A 612 57.46 8.64 3.11
CA THR A 612 57.13 10.00 2.65
C THR A 612 57.46 10.19 1.17
N ALA A 613 58.51 9.51 0.69
CA ALA A 613 58.93 9.56 -0.70
C ALA A 613 57.89 8.95 -1.64
N ILE A 614 57.31 7.79 -1.29
CA ILE A 614 56.27 7.13 -2.10
C ILE A 614 54.99 7.96 -2.09
N VAL A 615 54.55 8.44 -0.93
CA VAL A 615 53.33 9.26 -0.82
C VAL A 615 53.45 10.53 -1.65
N ASN A 616 54.56 11.26 -1.55
CA ASN A 616 54.77 12.46 -2.32
C ASN A 616 54.85 12.17 -3.82
N TYR A 617 55.50 11.09 -4.22
CA TYR A 617 55.56 10.70 -5.64
C TYR A 617 54.15 10.46 -6.20
N VAL A 618 53.34 9.64 -5.53
CA VAL A 618 51.97 9.35 -5.96
C VAL A 618 51.11 10.62 -5.95
N ALA A 619 51.24 11.47 -4.93
CA ALA A 619 50.50 12.73 -4.84
C ALA A 619 50.83 13.69 -5.99
N HIS A 620 52.10 13.79 -6.40
CA HIS A 620 52.51 14.69 -7.49
C HIS A 620 52.23 14.11 -8.88
N THR A 621 52.46 12.81 -9.07
CA THR A 621 52.36 12.17 -10.39
C THR A 621 50.97 11.64 -10.69
N GLN A 622 50.15 11.39 -9.66
CA GLN A 622 48.85 10.72 -9.75
C GLN A 622 48.96 9.32 -10.40
N GLU A 623 50.14 8.72 -10.36
CA GLU A 623 50.42 7.39 -10.89
C GLU A 623 50.54 6.36 -9.77
N ASN A 624 49.97 5.16 -9.99
CA ASN A 624 50.04 4.06 -9.02
C ASN A 624 51.47 3.51 -8.95
N VAL A 625 51.97 3.30 -7.73
CA VAL A 625 53.25 2.62 -7.46
C VAL A 625 52.96 1.24 -6.87
N VAL A 626 53.49 0.19 -7.50
CA VAL A 626 53.40 -1.20 -7.02
C VAL A 626 54.81 -1.79 -7.05
N LEU A 627 55.32 -2.17 -5.88
CA LEU A 627 56.66 -2.73 -5.70
C LEU A 627 56.51 -4.12 -5.07
N ASN A 628 57.27 -5.11 -5.54
CA ASN A 628 57.24 -6.44 -4.92
C ASN A 628 58.01 -6.46 -3.61
N ASP A 629 59.13 -5.72 -3.55
CA ASP A 629 59.91 -5.46 -2.33
C ASP A 629 60.45 -4.03 -2.37
N ALA A 630 59.79 -3.10 -1.65
CA ALA A 630 60.16 -1.69 -1.65
C ALA A 630 61.56 -1.42 -1.07
N SER A 631 62.14 -2.36 -0.32
CA SER A 631 63.51 -2.24 0.20
C SER A 631 64.60 -2.54 -0.84
N GLN A 632 64.25 -3.25 -1.92
CA GLN A 632 65.19 -3.72 -2.96
C GLN A 632 64.82 -3.23 -4.38
N GLU A 633 63.59 -2.78 -4.61
CA GLU A 633 63.03 -2.46 -5.92
C GLU A 633 62.57 -0.99 -6.01
N GLY A 634 62.96 -0.31 -7.10
CA GLY A 634 62.52 1.06 -7.40
C GLY A 634 63.40 2.19 -6.85
N GLU A 635 62.97 3.44 -7.09
CA GLU A 635 63.70 4.65 -6.69
C GLU A 635 63.54 5.00 -5.19
N PHE A 636 62.71 4.26 -4.47
CA PHE A 636 62.33 4.54 -3.07
C PHE A 636 63.10 3.70 -2.03
N SER A 637 64.11 2.92 -2.43
CA SER A 637 64.88 2.03 -1.52
C SER A 637 65.58 2.71 -0.33
N ARG A 638 65.66 4.05 -0.32
CA ARG A 638 66.20 4.84 0.81
C ARG A 638 65.13 5.28 1.82
N ASP A 639 63.85 5.14 1.47
CA ASP A 639 62.66 5.39 2.29
C ASP A 639 61.58 4.35 1.86
N PRO A 640 61.81 3.05 2.13
CA PRO A 640 61.00 1.95 1.59
C PRO A 640 59.62 1.80 2.24
#